data_AF-X6PF40-F1
#
_entry.id   AF-X6PF40-F1
#
_cell.length_a   1.000
_cell.length_b   1.000
_cell.length_c   1.000
_cell.angle_alpha   90.00
_cell.angle_beta   90.00
_cell.angle_gamma   90.00
#
_symmetry.space_group_name_H-M   'P 1'
#
loop_
_entity.id
_entity.type
_entity.pdbx_description
1 polymer ?
#
loop_
_entity_poly.entity_id
_entity_poly.type
_entity_poly.pdbx_seq_one_letter_code
_entity_poly.pdbx_strand_id
1 'polypeptide(L)'
;NFQFLLLCDYGWNKKILNMYYFKTLPNYRCNGVRNEEICCPCLVKDCPAHPADVKYSLEEFCSICFTDGLGQAPVIILSCKHPFHFECVKKKLDVSWQTPFISFEFATCPLCKEPINHESLNEKCEEIRLLENTVRQMALQRLRYEERHNDQDVVDPKGRFYNDEIGYADHIYAFFQCFECKKPYFGGAKECKAQDDDDNKIEKKDLICNKCQKIESIDECKEHGAEYLAHKCRYCCTMSVFHCWGKVHFCRECHEPGVWDKMSTYSTGKNKKALIEYEQCPGIKKALIELMKDPAWNNWTLEEQDKKSYEVRADPETCPLHVRHPPNGFEFGLGCTLCADKKSDEENKKNKLKVEQEMRTRLKDLMGEFMTKVQSGTKFVHNQPMDENGILYFFGTRGGTKTYENPGTLGMIIINSADSEPVDAFIGRKVVRCVTKPGASCWFSVDFVDKYIKPSHYTLRHYVSWDTECLRNWVIEGSLDGEKWLVLRQHNNDQGLNARGQAFTWALHDYGCAFRRFRIKQTGPNNNNHYFLACSGFEVYGTLYKETDSSDIEENFMKAFNEQQKMKKLSLVKFCQMMDNGQQGVYHFTYDQDFDDNGILWYLATRGGQKEWENPALSDEVALAASSLVKDSDPLHFLVGRDTVRLVTKAEDNAWMQVDFKDKLIQPSYYTLRHYSSWDTECLRNWILQASNDGVHWVTVKKHEDDQGLNEKGASHTWPVQGRGAYRIWRIKQTGLNSNKHKYLACSGIEFYGQLYLTKFDALQTVLNKTEAEGIWKS
;
A
#
# COMPACT_ATOMS: atom_id res chain seq x y z
N ASN A 1 25.99 64.13 2.30
CA ASN A 1 24.92 64.85 1.57
C ASN A 1 24.87 64.56 0.07
N PHE A 2 25.17 63.35 -0.38
CA PHE A 2 24.75 62.83 -1.69
C PHE A 2 24.52 61.31 -1.53
N GLN A 3 23.52 60.74 -2.22
CA GLN A 3 23.02 59.35 -2.17
C GLN A 3 21.89 58.99 -1.18
N PHE A 4 20.95 59.91 -0.91
CA PHE A 4 19.65 59.55 -0.32
C PHE A 4 18.48 59.64 -1.31
N LEU A 5 18.75 59.69 -2.62
CA LEU A 5 17.80 60.27 -3.60
C LEU A 5 17.54 59.46 -4.88
N LEU A 6 17.63 58.13 -4.88
CA LEU A 6 17.32 57.34 -6.10
C LEU A 6 16.39 56.14 -5.93
N LEU A 7 15.70 55.98 -4.79
CA LEU A 7 14.64 54.96 -4.66
C LEU A 7 13.27 55.54 -4.25
N CYS A 8 13.11 56.86 -4.34
CA CYS A 8 11.88 57.56 -3.97
C CYS A 8 11.09 58.14 -5.17
N ASP A 9 11.27 57.61 -6.40
CA ASP A 9 10.47 58.07 -7.55
C ASP A 9 9.49 57.02 -8.11
N TYR A 10 9.48 55.78 -7.58
CA TYR A 10 8.54 54.72 -8.02
C TYR A 10 7.48 54.35 -6.98
N GLY A 11 7.07 55.30 -6.11
CA GLY A 11 5.79 55.19 -5.38
C GLY A 11 5.57 53.91 -4.54
N TRP A 12 6.59 53.40 -3.85
CA TRP A 12 6.42 52.20 -3.03
C TRP A 12 5.68 52.49 -1.73
N ASN A 13 4.55 51.82 -1.52
CA ASN A 13 3.74 51.91 -0.31
C ASN A 13 4.52 51.36 0.90
N LYS A 14 4.59 52.12 2.01
CA LYS A 14 5.33 51.78 3.26
C LYS A 14 5.02 50.38 3.82
N LYS A 15 3.88 49.77 3.47
CA LYS A 15 3.52 48.39 3.86
C LYS A 15 4.33 47.31 3.12
N ILE A 16 4.72 47.54 1.86
CA ILE A 16 5.51 46.60 1.04
C ILE A 16 6.98 46.59 1.49
N LEU A 17 7.49 47.74 1.92
CA LEU A 17 8.85 47.92 2.46
C LEU A 17 9.15 47.07 3.70
N ASN A 18 8.14 46.75 4.52
CA ASN A 18 8.34 46.00 5.78
C ASN A 18 8.20 44.47 5.64
N MET A 19 7.61 43.95 4.55
CA MET A 19 7.45 42.50 4.37
C MET A 19 8.66 41.85 3.66
N TYR A 20 9.46 42.60 2.89
CA TYR A 20 10.27 41.98 1.82
C TYR A 20 11.75 42.40 1.63
N TYR A 21 12.48 43.00 2.58
CA TYR A 21 13.95 43.18 2.45
C TYR A 21 14.66 43.32 3.83
N PHE A 22 15.91 42.90 4.15
CA PHE A 22 17.17 42.60 3.41
C PHE A 22 18.05 41.57 4.19
N LYS A 23 18.99 40.87 3.53
CA LYS A 23 20.26 40.39 4.15
C LYS A 23 21.33 41.46 3.88
N THR A 24 21.92 42.02 4.93
CA THR A 24 23.03 42.98 4.82
C THR A 24 24.35 42.24 4.59
N LEU A 25 24.84 42.22 3.35
CA LEU A 25 26.30 42.26 3.11
C LEU A 25 26.72 43.73 3.04
N PRO A 26 27.98 44.08 3.35
CA PRO A 26 28.30 45.40 3.90
C PRO A 26 28.01 46.64 3.04
N ASN A 27 27.49 46.58 1.80
CA ASN A 27 27.20 47.79 0.99
C ASN A 27 26.18 47.65 -0.18
N TYR A 28 25.42 46.56 -0.37
CA TYR A 28 24.50 46.44 -1.53
C TYR A 28 23.13 45.84 -1.18
N ARG A 29 22.07 46.40 -1.80
CA ARG A 29 20.68 45.92 -1.73
C ARG A 29 20.35 45.15 -3.01
N CYS A 30 20.01 43.86 -2.92
CA CYS A 30 19.51 43.07 -4.05
C CYS A 30 18.00 43.28 -4.25
N ASN A 31 17.48 42.94 -5.43
CA ASN A 31 16.04 42.98 -5.76
C ASN A 31 15.34 41.61 -5.56
N GLY A 32 16.00 40.67 -4.86
CA GLY A 32 15.52 39.30 -4.61
C GLY A 32 14.52 39.19 -3.47
N VAL A 33 14.19 37.97 -3.06
CA VAL A 33 13.28 37.74 -1.92
C VAL A 33 14.00 37.47 -0.59
N ARG A 34 13.26 37.61 0.51
CA ARG A 34 13.80 37.45 1.88
C ARG A 34 14.20 35.99 2.13
N ASN A 35 15.36 35.80 2.78
CA ASN A 35 15.94 34.49 3.15
C ASN A 35 16.38 33.61 1.98
N GLU A 36 16.61 34.17 0.79
CA GLU A 36 17.39 33.49 -0.25
C GLU A 36 18.79 33.12 0.28
N GLU A 37 19.25 31.90 0.00
CA GLU A 37 20.62 31.49 0.33
C GLU A 37 21.61 32.24 -0.58
N ILE A 38 21.22 32.41 -1.84
CA ILE A 38 21.96 33.13 -2.87
C ILE A 38 21.11 34.31 -3.32
N CYS A 39 21.56 35.54 -3.03
CA CYS A 39 20.82 36.73 -3.44
C CYS A 39 20.66 36.81 -4.97
N CYS A 40 19.47 37.21 -5.41
CA CYS A 40 19.21 37.57 -6.79
C CYS A 40 20.31 38.52 -7.35
N PRO A 41 20.94 38.18 -8.48
CA PRO A 41 22.04 38.97 -9.05
C PRO A 41 21.56 40.33 -9.57
N CYS A 42 22.50 41.24 -9.83
CA CYS A 42 22.13 42.59 -10.25
C CYS A 42 21.53 42.58 -11.66
N LEU A 43 20.34 43.17 -11.83
CA LEU A 43 19.69 43.31 -13.14
C LEU A 43 19.76 44.75 -13.69
N VAL A 44 20.56 45.62 -13.07
CA VAL A 44 20.79 46.99 -13.58
C VAL A 44 21.58 46.87 -14.88
N LYS A 45 21.15 47.61 -15.90
CA LYS A 45 21.82 47.68 -17.20
C LYS A 45 23.26 48.18 -17.01
N ASP A 46 24.21 47.54 -17.68
CA ASP A 46 25.66 47.86 -17.64
C ASP A 46 26.35 47.72 -16.27
N CYS A 47 25.76 47.00 -15.31
CA CYS A 47 26.39 46.72 -14.02
C CYS A 47 27.42 45.58 -14.13
N PRO A 48 28.66 45.71 -13.59
CA PRO A 48 29.65 44.64 -13.57
C PRO A 48 29.22 43.35 -12.83
N ALA A 49 28.22 43.46 -11.95
CA ALA A 49 27.62 42.33 -11.23
C ALA A 49 26.39 41.73 -11.95
N HIS A 50 26.09 42.19 -13.17
CA HIS A 50 25.04 41.65 -14.03
C HIS A 50 25.53 40.36 -14.71
N PRO A 51 24.86 39.20 -14.50
CA PRO A 51 25.31 37.94 -15.11
C PRO A 51 25.18 37.98 -16.63
N ALA A 52 26.27 37.67 -17.35
CA ALA A 52 26.28 37.70 -18.82
C ALA A 52 25.29 36.70 -19.47
N ASP A 53 24.85 35.68 -18.72
CA ASP A 53 23.87 34.67 -19.12
C ASP A 53 22.41 35.10 -18.90
N VAL A 54 22.18 36.24 -18.23
CA VAL A 54 20.85 36.84 -18.05
C VAL A 54 20.73 38.03 -19.00
N LYS A 55 19.85 37.93 -19.99
CA LYS A 55 19.70 38.97 -21.04
C LYS A 55 18.78 40.13 -20.67
N TYR A 56 18.25 40.12 -19.46
CA TYR A 56 17.11 40.94 -19.06
C TYR A 56 17.51 42.02 -18.06
N SER A 57 16.87 43.19 -18.11
CA SER A 57 17.18 44.31 -17.22
C SER A 57 15.97 44.78 -16.41
N LEU A 58 16.20 45.56 -15.35
CA LEU A 58 15.12 46.09 -14.49
C LEU A 58 14.10 46.97 -15.21
N GLU A 59 14.45 47.51 -16.39
CA GLU A 59 13.59 48.37 -17.22
C GLU A 59 12.57 47.57 -18.04
N GLU A 60 12.76 46.25 -18.18
CA GLU A 60 11.86 45.39 -18.96
C GLU A 60 10.63 44.97 -18.15
N PHE A 61 9.52 44.74 -18.85
CA PHE A 61 8.27 44.31 -18.22
C PHE A 61 8.30 42.83 -17.85
N CYS A 62 7.72 42.50 -16.69
CA CYS A 62 7.50 41.11 -16.30
C CYS A 62 6.48 40.45 -17.23
N SER A 63 6.85 39.38 -17.93
CA SER A 63 5.98 38.69 -18.90
C SER A 63 4.89 37.80 -18.29
N ILE A 64 4.51 38.07 -17.04
CA ILE A 64 3.33 37.47 -16.38
C ILE A 64 2.28 38.54 -16.12
N CYS A 65 2.66 39.69 -15.53
CA CYS A 65 1.71 40.79 -15.31
C CYS A 65 1.57 41.70 -16.52
N PHE A 66 2.64 41.88 -17.31
CA PHE A 66 2.73 42.82 -18.44
C PHE A 66 2.48 44.29 -18.10
N THR A 67 2.24 44.63 -16.83
CA THR A 67 1.89 45.98 -16.37
C THR A 67 3.07 46.73 -15.78
N ASP A 68 3.98 46.02 -15.11
CA ASP A 68 5.03 46.61 -14.27
C ASP A 68 6.42 46.15 -14.71
N GLY A 69 7.38 47.06 -14.61
CA GLY A 69 8.79 46.76 -14.87
C GLY A 69 9.35 45.79 -13.82
N LEU A 70 10.36 44.99 -14.18
CA LEU A 70 11.02 44.05 -13.26
C LEU A 70 11.55 44.76 -12.00
N GLY A 71 12.01 46.00 -12.12
CA GLY A 71 12.46 46.81 -10.97
C GLY A 71 11.37 47.29 -10.00
N GLN A 72 10.09 47.06 -10.28
CA GLN A 72 8.96 47.57 -9.48
C GLN A 72 8.39 46.56 -8.45
N ALA A 73 8.93 45.33 -8.41
CA ALA A 73 8.60 44.31 -7.41
C ALA A 73 9.77 43.33 -7.20
N PRO A 74 9.81 42.52 -6.13
CA PRO A 74 10.85 41.52 -5.94
C PRO A 74 10.93 40.52 -7.10
N VAL A 75 12.14 40.27 -7.61
CA VAL A 75 12.42 39.46 -8.79
C VAL A 75 13.13 38.17 -8.40
N ILE A 76 12.67 37.06 -8.95
CA ILE A 76 13.39 35.78 -8.93
C ILE A 76 13.85 35.45 -10.35
N ILE A 77 14.99 34.78 -10.46
CA ILE A 77 15.51 34.28 -11.73
C ILE A 77 15.34 32.77 -11.72
N LEU A 78 14.48 32.25 -12.60
CA LEU A 78 14.25 30.81 -12.68
C LEU A 78 15.53 30.08 -13.12
N SER A 79 15.56 28.75 -12.94
CA SER A 79 16.69 27.92 -13.41
C SER A 79 17.00 28.11 -14.91
N CYS A 80 15.97 28.43 -15.71
CA CYS A 80 16.07 28.75 -17.14
C CYS A 80 16.58 30.16 -17.46
N LYS A 81 17.06 30.91 -16.45
CA LYS A 81 17.64 32.26 -16.53
C LYS A 81 16.67 33.39 -16.88
N HIS A 82 15.37 33.12 -16.92
CA HIS A 82 14.34 34.13 -17.12
C HIS A 82 13.89 34.78 -15.80
N PRO A 83 13.91 36.11 -15.69
CA PRO A 83 13.43 36.82 -14.50
C PRO A 83 11.93 37.09 -14.52
N PHE A 84 11.29 36.97 -13.36
CA PHE A 84 9.89 37.34 -13.14
C PHE A 84 9.71 37.90 -11.74
N HIS A 85 8.63 38.66 -11.52
CA HIS A 85 8.26 39.00 -10.15
C HIS A 85 7.90 37.73 -9.37
N PHE A 86 8.42 37.60 -8.15
CA PHE A 86 8.14 36.46 -7.27
C PHE A 86 6.63 36.22 -7.11
N GLU A 87 5.88 37.28 -6.82
CA GLU A 87 4.44 37.20 -6.57
C GLU A 87 3.66 36.79 -7.84
N CYS A 88 4.15 37.17 -9.03
CA CYS A 88 3.55 36.75 -10.28
C CYS A 88 3.72 35.25 -10.51
N VAL A 89 4.92 34.71 -10.27
CA VAL A 89 5.19 33.28 -10.39
C VAL A 89 4.42 32.50 -9.33
N LYS A 90 4.42 32.95 -8.08
CA LYS A 90 3.68 32.33 -6.98
C LYS A 90 2.18 32.25 -7.28
N LYS A 91 1.54 33.36 -7.68
CA LYS A 91 0.12 33.38 -8.07
C LYS A 91 -0.17 32.44 -9.24
N LYS A 92 0.71 32.37 -10.24
CA LYS A 92 0.58 31.45 -11.37
C LYS A 92 0.57 29.99 -10.90
N LEU A 93 1.45 29.61 -9.95
CA LEU A 93 1.49 28.27 -9.37
C LEU A 93 0.26 27.98 -8.47
N ASP A 94 -0.18 28.96 -7.67
CA ASP A 94 -1.32 28.81 -6.76
C ASP A 94 -2.65 28.64 -7.51
N VAL A 95 -2.84 29.33 -8.64
CA VAL A 95 -4.04 29.19 -9.49
C VAL A 95 -4.11 27.80 -10.15
N SER A 96 -2.96 27.14 -10.36
CA SER A 96 -2.88 25.82 -10.96
C SER A 96 -3.51 25.77 -12.36
N TRP A 97 -4.39 24.81 -12.65
CA TRP A 97 -5.12 24.71 -13.91
C TRP A 97 -6.60 25.14 -13.76
N GLN A 98 -7.15 25.72 -14.82
CA GLN A 98 -8.56 26.17 -14.86
C GLN A 98 -9.51 25.14 -15.47
N THR A 99 -8.99 24.20 -16.26
CA THR A 99 -9.77 23.12 -16.87
C THR A 99 -10.31 22.14 -15.81
N PRO A 100 -11.39 21.40 -16.09
CA PRO A 100 -11.82 20.31 -15.21
C PRO A 100 -10.75 19.21 -15.07
N PHE A 101 -10.02 18.93 -16.15
CA PHE A 101 -8.90 17.99 -16.15
C PHE A 101 -7.57 18.66 -15.78
N ILE A 102 -6.67 17.89 -15.18
CA ILE A 102 -5.34 18.31 -14.77
C ILE A 102 -4.49 18.64 -16.00
N SER A 103 -3.81 19.78 -15.97
CA SER A 103 -2.79 20.17 -16.95
C SER A 103 -1.65 20.89 -16.24
N PHE A 104 -0.45 20.80 -16.80
CA PHE A 104 0.78 21.31 -16.15
C PHE A 104 1.37 22.55 -16.85
N GLU A 105 0.69 23.13 -17.85
CA GLU A 105 1.20 24.30 -18.57
C GLU A 105 1.44 25.50 -17.64
N PHE A 106 0.63 25.65 -16.58
CA PHE A 106 0.79 26.71 -15.59
C PHE A 106 2.13 26.63 -14.83
N ALA A 107 2.77 25.45 -14.78
CA ALA A 107 4.03 25.21 -14.09
C ALA A 107 5.27 25.40 -14.98
N THR A 108 5.09 25.93 -16.20
CA THR A 108 6.17 26.19 -17.16
C THR A 108 6.48 27.69 -17.29
N CYS A 109 7.74 27.99 -17.61
CA CYS A 109 8.21 29.35 -17.88
C CYS A 109 7.42 29.95 -19.06
N PRO A 110 6.83 31.15 -18.91
CA PRO A 110 6.11 31.81 -20.01
C PRO A 110 6.94 32.05 -21.27
N LEU A 111 8.26 32.16 -21.14
CA LEU A 111 9.17 32.53 -22.22
C LEU A 111 9.77 31.32 -22.95
N CYS A 112 10.27 30.32 -22.22
CA CYS A 112 10.94 29.14 -22.82
C CYS A 112 10.23 27.81 -22.60
N LYS A 113 9.11 27.79 -21.85
CA LYS A 113 8.36 26.58 -21.49
C LYS A 113 9.11 25.56 -20.63
N GLU A 114 10.35 25.82 -20.19
CA GLU A 114 11.02 24.99 -19.19
C GLU A 114 10.27 24.99 -17.84
N PRO A 115 10.32 23.91 -17.05
CA PRO A 115 9.68 23.85 -15.74
C PRO A 115 10.14 24.98 -14.81
N ILE A 116 9.18 25.63 -14.14
CA ILE A 116 9.48 26.66 -13.14
C ILE A 116 10.20 26.01 -11.96
N ASN A 117 11.40 26.50 -11.65
CA ASN A 117 12.20 26.04 -10.52
C ASN A 117 12.97 27.20 -9.89
N HIS A 118 12.75 27.41 -8.59
CA HIS A 118 13.45 28.39 -7.76
C HIS A 118 13.41 27.97 -6.29
N GLU A 119 14.49 28.24 -5.53
CA GLU A 119 14.61 27.84 -4.12
C GLU A 119 13.45 28.35 -3.25
N SER A 120 13.03 29.61 -3.46
CA SER A 120 11.95 30.25 -2.70
C SER A 120 10.55 29.73 -3.04
N LEU A 121 10.43 28.85 -4.04
CA LEU A 121 9.18 28.21 -4.47
C LEU A 121 9.28 26.68 -4.38
N ASN A 122 10.35 26.14 -3.78
CA ASN A 122 10.69 24.72 -3.89
C ASN A 122 9.59 23.80 -3.35
N GLU A 123 8.98 24.13 -2.22
CA GLU A 123 7.85 23.36 -1.65
C GLU A 123 6.69 23.21 -2.66
N LYS A 124 6.31 24.30 -3.33
CA LYS A 124 5.23 24.29 -4.33
C LYS A 124 5.65 23.59 -5.63
N CYS A 125 6.89 23.80 -6.06
CA CYS A 125 7.46 23.11 -7.22
C CYS A 125 7.51 21.58 -7.01
N GLU A 126 7.88 21.12 -5.83
CA GLU A 126 7.92 19.68 -5.48
C GLU A 126 6.51 19.08 -5.42
N GLU A 127 5.52 19.78 -4.85
CA GLU A 127 4.12 19.34 -4.85
C GLU A 127 3.61 19.12 -6.29
N ILE A 128 3.90 20.05 -7.20
CA ILE A 128 3.49 19.99 -8.60
C ILE A 128 4.22 18.86 -9.34
N ARG A 129 5.53 18.70 -9.13
CA ARG A 129 6.33 17.61 -9.72
C ARG A 129 5.81 16.24 -9.28
N LEU A 130 5.46 16.10 -8.01
CA LEU A 130 4.89 14.86 -7.48
C LEU A 130 3.57 14.55 -8.17
N LEU A 131 2.68 15.54 -8.32
CA LEU A 131 1.41 15.37 -9.02
C LEU A 131 1.60 15.04 -10.51
N GLU A 132 2.52 15.72 -11.20
CA GLU A 132 2.85 15.50 -12.62
C GLU A 132 3.40 14.10 -12.86
N ASN A 133 4.36 13.67 -12.03
CA ASN A 133 4.90 12.32 -12.10
C ASN A 133 3.83 11.27 -11.82
N THR A 134 2.96 11.50 -10.82
CA THR A 134 1.85 10.59 -10.51
C THR A 134 0.90 10.46 -11.71
N VAL A 135 0.44 11.57 -12.28
CA VAL A 135 -0.46 11.57 -13.44
C VAL A 135 0.18 10.92 -14.66
N ARG A 136 1.45 11.20 -14.96
CA ARG A 136 2.18 10.58 -16.09
C ARG A 136 2.36 9.07 -15.91
N GLN A 137 2.65 8.61 -14.70
CA GLN A 137 2.74 7.17 -14.43
C GLN A 137 1.39 6.49 -14.63
N MET A 138 0.31 7.08 -14.12
CA MET A 138 -1.05 6.56 -14.34
C MET A 138 -1.42 6.56 -15.84
N ALA A 139 -1.01 7.58 -16.59
CA ALA A 139 -1.24 7.69 -18.03
C ALA A 139 -0.49 6.62 -18.82
N LEU A 140 0.79 6.38 -18.51
CA LEU A 140 1.60 5.33 -19.13
C LEU A 140 1.11 3.92 -18.79
N GLN A 141 0.72 3.69 -17.53
CA GLN A 141 0.10 2.43 -17.12
C GLN A 141 -1.18 2.17 -17.93
N ARG A 142 -2.01 3.20 -18.12
CA ARG A 142 -3.22 3.10 -18.92
C ARG A 142 -2.93 2.86 -20.40
N LEU A 143 -1.94 3.57 -20.96
CA LEU A 143 -1.48 3.40 -22.34
C LEU A 143 -0.99 1.97 -22.62
N ARG A 144 -0.31 1.36 -21.65
CA ARG A 144 0.15 -0.04 -21.74
C ARG A 144 -0.98 -1.02 -21.56
N TYR A 145 -1.89 -0.79 -20.62
CA TYR A 145 -3.08 -1.62 -20.40
C TYR A 145 -4.01 -1.67 -21.61
N GLU A 146 -4.19 -0.54 -22.30
CA GLU A 146 -5.00 -0.46 -23.53
C GLU A 146 -4.22 -0.82 -24.79
N GLU A 147 -2.95 -1.23 -24.66
CA GLU A 147 -2.03 -1.58 -25.77
C GLU A 147 -1.77 -0.45 -26.79
N ARG A 148 -2.17 0.79 -26.47
CA ARG A 148 -2.09 1.98 -27.35
C ARG A 148 -0.69 2.57 -27.50
N HIS A 149 0.28 2.07 -26.75
CA HIS A 149 1.70 2.39 -26.99
C HIS A 149 2.19 1.85 -28.34
N ASN A 150 1.44 0.94 -28.97
CA ASN A 150 1.68 0.44 -30.32
C ASN A 150 0.95 1.24 -31.42
N ASP A 151 0.22 2.29 -31.06
CA ASP A 151 -0.50 3.11 -32.03
C ASP A 151 0.49 3.76 -33.01
N GLN A 152 0.09 3.89 -34.28
CA GLN A 152 0.98 4.37 -35.35
C GLN A 152 1.61 5.73 -35.05
N ASP A 153 0.89 6.60 -34.35
CA ASP A 153 1.38 7.92 -33.93
C ASP A 153 2.59 7.88 -32.97
N VAL A 154 2.83 6.73 -32.31
CA VAL A 154 3.92 6.49 -31.35
C VAL A 154 5.06 5.68 -31.96
N VAL A 155 4.74 4.69 -32.80
CA VAL A 155 5.72 3.73 -33.34
C VAL A 155 6.27 4.09 -34.72
N ASP A 156 5.53 4.85 -35.54
CA ASP A 156 6.01 5.30 -36.85
C ASP A 156 7.00 6.46 -36.66
N PRO A 157 8.21 6.41 -37.25
CA PRO A 157 9.14 7.54 -37.29
C PRO A 157 8.56 8.87 -37.83
N LYS A 158 7.45 8.81 -38.57
CA LYS A 158 6.68 9.97 -39.06
C LYS A 158 5.50 10.35 -38.16
N GLY A 159 5.19 9.52 -37.16
CA GLY A 159 4.14 9.72 -36.18
C GLY A 159 4.39 10.96 -35.32
N ARG A 160 3.31 11.64 -34.94
CA ARG A 160 3.38 12.91 -34.20
C ARG A 160 4.07 12.77 -32.85
N PHE A 161 3.99 11.60 -32.23
CA PHE A 161 4.52 11.29 -30.91
C PHE A 161 5.55 10.15 -30.99
N TYR A 162 6.31 10.08 -32.08
CA TYR A 162 7.34 9.07 -32.25
C TYR A 162 8.36 9.09 -31.10
N ASN A 163 8.50 7.96 -30.39
CA ASN A 163 9.28 7.85 -29.15
C ASN A 163 8.86 8.80 -28.01
N ASP A 164 7.65 9.34 -28.04
CA ASP A 164 7.07 10.21 -27.00
C ASP A 164 5.76 9.62 -26.46
N GLU A 165 5.84 8.43 -25.84
CA GLU A 165 4.70 7.76 -25.21
C GLU A 165 3.99 8.63 -24.17
N ILE A 166 4.74 9.48 -23.45
CA ILE A 166 4.21 10.37 -22.43
C ILE A 166 3.39 11.48 -23.08
N GLY A 167 3.93 12.13 -24.12
CA GLY A 167 3.21 13.13 -24.89
C GLY A 167 1.96 12.56 -25.55
N TYR A 168 2.01 11.31 -26.04
CA TYR A 168 0.85 10.61 -26.58
C TYR A 168 -0.20 10.31 -25.51
N ALA A 169 0.20 9.77 -24.36
CA ALA A 169 -0.70 9.48 -23.25
C ALA A 169 -1.35 10.76 -22.70
N ASP A 170 -0.58 11.85 -22.56
CA ASP A 170 -1.08 13.17 -22.20
C ASP A 170 -2.03 13.72 -23.26
N HIS A 171 -1.84 13.38 -24.54
CA HIS A 171 -2.73 13.78 -25.64
C HIS A 171 -4.08 13.07 -25.59
N ILE A 172 -4.11 11.77 -25.30
CA ILE A 172 -5.30 10.93 -25.42
C ILE A 172 -6.05 10.69 -24.10
N TYR A 173 -5.43 10.88 -22.92
CA TYR A 173 -6.07 10.63 -21.63
C TYR A 173 -6.40 11.90 -20.86
N ALA A 174 -7.54 11.89 -20.16
CA ALA A 174 -7.93 12.91 -19.21
C ALA A 174 -7.77 12.41 -17.78
N PHE A 175 -7.18 13.23 -16.91
CA PHE A 175 -7.10 12.99 -15.47
C PHE A 175 -7.77 14.13 -14.73
N PHE A 176 -8.47 13.83 -13.64
CA PHE A 176 -9.20 14.80 -12.82
C PHE A 176 -8.63 14.79 -11.40
N GLN A 177 -8.76 15.91 -10.68
CA GLN A 177 -8.41 15.97 -9.26
C GLN A 177 -9.67 15.77 -8.41
N CYS A 178 -9.63 14.80 -7.50
CA CYS A 178 -10.73 14.57 -6.57
C CYS A 178 -10.98 15.79 -5.67
N PHE A 179 -12.23 16.24 -5.54
CA PHE A 179 -12.59 17.36 -4.69
C PHE A 179 -12.36 17.06 -3.20
N GLU A 180 -12.65 15.83 -2.77
CA GLU A 180 -12.55 15.40 -1.37
C GLU A 180 -11.09 15.13 -0.96
N CYS A 181 -10.45 14.14 -1.59
CA CYS A 181 -9.10 13.70 -1.18
C CYS A 181 -7.94 14.38 -1.92
N LYS A 182 -8.23 15.26 -2.88
CA LYS A 182 -7.23 15.99 -3.72
C LYS A 182 -6.29 15.12 -4.57
N LYS A 183 -6.48 13.80 -4.61
CA LYS A 183 -5.70 12.86 -5.43
C LYS A 183 -6.17 12.84 -6.89
N PRO A 184 -5.27 12.64 -7.86
CA PRO A 184 -5.63 12.47 -9.26
C PRO A 184 -6.36 11.13 -9.50
N TYR A 185 -7.30 11.09 -10.45
CA TYR A 185 -7.96 9.87 -10.90
C TYR A 185 -8.18 9.87 -12.41
N PHE A 186 -8.24 8.67 -13.01
CA PHE A 186 -8.41 8.51 -14.45
C PHE A 186 -9.82 8.88 -14.91
N GLY A 187 -9.88 9.74 -15.91
CA GLY A 187 -11.07 10.38 -16.43
C GLY A 187 -11.56 9.86 -17.78
N GLY A 188 -10.97 8.79 -18.30
CA GLY A 188 -11.27 8.26 -19.64
C GLY A 188 -10.39 8.87 -20.75
N ALA A 189 -10.51 8.30 -21.95
CA ALA A 189 -9.89 8.86 -23.14
C ALA A 189 -10.59 10.16 -23.55
N LYS A 190 -9.82 11.19 -23.91
CA LYS A 190 -10.29 12.54 -24.31
C LYS A 190 -11.16 12.50 -25.56
N GLU A 191 -10.93 11.53 -26.44
CA GLU A 191 -11.71 11.25 -27.65
C GLU A 191 -13.13 10.74 -27.36
N CYS A 192 -13.39 10.23 -26.15
CA CYS A 192 -14.73 9.83 -25.71
C CYS A 192 -15.61 11.03 -25.27
N LYS A 193 -15.14 12.27 -25.43
CA LYS A 193 -16.00 13.45 -25.31
C LYS A 193 -17.09 13.37 -26.38
N ALA A 194 -18.35 13.23 -25.95
CA ALA A 194 -19.49 13.43 -26.82
C ALA A 194 -19.41 14.85 -27.42
N GLN A 195 -19.68 14.97 -28.72
CA GLN A 195 -19.54 16.21 -29.48
C GLN A 195 -20.56 17.31 -29.12
N ASP A 196 -21.45 17.10 -28.14
CA ASP A 196 -22.50 18.05 -27.75
C ASP A 196 -22.72 18.06 -26.22
N ASP A 197 -21.93 18.83 -25.47
CA ASP A 197 -22.30 19.27 -24.12
C ASP A 197 -21.94 20.76 -23.98
N ASP A 198 -22.73 21.60 -24.67
CA ASP A 198 -22.59 23.07 -24.70
C ASP A 198 -23.28 23.78 -23.52
N ASP A 199 -23.74 23.10 -22.46
CA ASP A 199 -24.55 23.79 -21.43
C ASP A 199 -24.36 23.40 -19.94
N ASN A 200 -23.47 22.47 -19.58
CA ASN A 200 -23.20 22.19 -18.17
C ASN A 200 -21.74 22.47 -17.80
N LYS A 201 -21.48 23.63 -17.19
CA LYS A 201 -20.20 23.94 -16.52
C LYS A 201 -19.95 22.89 -15.43
N ILE A 202 -19.08 21.92 -15.69
CA ILE A 202 -18.64 20.92 -14.71
C ILE A 202 -18.01 21.66 -13.51
N GLU A 203 -18.65 21.61 -12.35
CA GLU A 203 -18.13 22.24 -11.14
C GLU A 203 -17.08 21.35 -10.46
N LYS A 204 -16.02 21.96 -9.89
CA LYS A 204 -14.93 21.22 -9.22
C LYS A 204 -15.43 20.30 -8.10
N LYS A 205 -16.55 20.64 -7.43
CA LYS A 205 -17.15 19.85 -6.35
C LYS A 205 -17.71 18.50 -6.81
N ASP A 206 -18.07 18.37 -8.09
CA ASP A 206 -18.67 17.15 -8.65
C ASP A 206 -17.61 16.13 -9.10
N LEU A 207 -16.33 16.52 -9.06
CA LEU A 207 -15.18 15.67 -9.40
C LEU A 207 -14.75 14.85 -8.19
N ILE A 208 -15.52 13.84 -7.80
CA ILE A 208 -15.19 12.95 -6.66
C ILE A 208 -14.68 11.60 -7.20
N CYS A 209 -13.55 11.12 -6.68
CA CYS A 209 -13.03 9.79 -7.04
C CYS A 209 -13.81 8.67 -6.33
N ASN A 210 -13.67 7.45 -6.82
CA ASN A 210 -14.38 6.24 -6.36
C ASN A 210 -14.37 6.10 -4.84
N LYS A 211 -13.17 6.24 -4.25
CA LYS A 211 -12.95 6.06 -2.80
C LYS A 211 -13.72 7.08 -1.97
N CYS A 212 -14.01 8.26 -2.53
CA CYS A 212 -14.71 9.33 -1.84
C CYS A 212 -16.23 9.34 -2.14
N GLN A 213 -16.71 8.57 -3.12
CA GLN A 213 -18.13 8.51 -3.48
C GLN A 213 -18.98 7.62 -2.54
N LYS A 214 -18.39 6.92 -1.57
CA LYS A 214 -19.10 6.05 -0.59
C LYS A 214 -20.21 5.21 -1.24
N ILE A 215 -19.87 4.50 -2.31
CA ILE A 215 -20.76 3.50 -2.93
C ILE A 215 -21.01 2.43 -1.85
N GLU A 216 -22.25 2.01 -1.62
CA GLU A 216 -22.55 0.81 -0.81
C GLU A 216 -22.09 -0.44 -1.57
N SER A 217 -20.77 -0.63 -1.59
CA SER A 217 -20.10 -1.90 -1.77
C SER A 217 -19.72 -2.43 -0.40
N ILE A 218 -19.55 -3.75 -0.27
CA ILE A 218 -18.74 -4.29 0.83
C ILE A 218 -17.36 -3.62 0.68
N ASP A 219 -17.10 -2.62 1.53
CA ASP A 219 -15.84 -1.90 1.60
C ASP A 219 -14.74 -2.91 1.94
N GLU A 220 -14.11 -3.45 0.89
CA GLU A 220 -13.02 -4.42 0.94
C GLU A 220 -13.41 -5.77 1.55
N CYS A 221 -13.07 -6.89 0.90
CA CYS A 221 -13.18 -8.14 1.63
C CYS A 221 -12.10 -8.18 2.72
N LYS A 222 -12.51 -8.43 3.96
CA LYS A 222 -11.61 -8.61 5.11
C LYS A 222 -10.49 -9.64 4.88
N GLU A 223 -10.72 -10.62 4.01
CA GLU A 223 -9.75 -11.69 3.66
C GLU A 223 -8.92 -11.40 2.41
N HIS A 224 -9.47 -10.71 1.40
CA HIS A 224 -8.88 -10.62 0.06
C HIS A 224 -8.74 -9.18 -0.49
N GLY A 225 -9.08 -8.15 0.29
CA GLY A 225 -8.95 -6.75 -0.10
C GLY A 225 -9.93 -6.31 -1.20
N ALA A 226 -9.64 -5.15 -1.81
CA ALA A 226 -10.48 -4.53 -2.84
C ALA A 226 -10.38 -5.18 -4.23
N GLU A 227 -9.31 -5.94 -4.49
CA GLU A 227 -8.89 -6.38 -5.83
C GLU A 227 -9.79 -7.47 -6.45
N TYR A 228 -10.60 -8.15 -5.64
CA TYR A 228 -11.44 -9.27 -6.08
C TYR A 228 -12.94 -8.97 -6.00
N LEU A 229 -13.33 -7.70 -5.84
CA LEU A 229 -14.75 -7.30 -5.86
C LEU A 229 -15.28 -7.29 -7.31
N ALA A 230 -16.11 -8.29 -7.63
CA ALA A 230 -16.87 -8.26 -8.87
C ALA A 230 -17.95 -7.18 -8.77
N HIS A 231 -18.22 -6.48 -9.87
CA HIS A 231 -19.27 -5.48 -9.96
C HIS A 231 -20.24 -5.87 -11.07
N LYS A 232 -21.53 -5.54 -10.90
CA LYS A 232 -22.47 -5.61 -12.02
C LYS A 232 -22.31 -4.38 -12.89
N CYS A 233 -22.65 -4.53 -14.16
CA CYS A 233 -22.95 -3.40 -15.02
C CYS A 233 -24.01 -2.53 -14.34
N ARG A 234 -23.80 -1.22 -14.31
CA ARG A 234 -24.76 -0.27 -13.76
C ARG A 234 -26.11 -0.39 -14.47
N TYR A 235 -26.09 -0.58 -15.79
CA TYR A 235 -27.25 -0.42 -16.66
C TYR A 235 -27.95 -1.72 -17.07
N CYS A 236 -27.41 -2.89 -16.71
CA CYS A 236 -28.06 -4.18 -16.97
C CYS A 236 -27.72 -5.24 -15.91
N CYS A 237 -28.45 -6.35 -15.93
CA CYS A 237 -28.23 -7.50 -15.04
C CYS A 237 -27.10 -8.42 -15.62
N THR A 238 -25.91 -7.85 -15.90
CA THR A 238 -24.70 -8.57 -16.39
C THR A 238 -23.46 -8.12 -15.61
N MET A 239 -22.43 -8.96 -15.52
CA MET A 239 -21.16 -8.57 -14.90
C MET A 239 -20.46 -7.47 -15.71
N SER A 240 -19.87 -6.49 -15.03
CA SER A 240 -19.11 -5.44 -15.70
C SER A 240 -17.75 -5.94 -16.16
N VAL A 241 -17.32 -5.45 -17.32
CA VAL A 241 -15.97 -5.69 -17.88
C VAL A 241 -15.18 -4.39 -17.92
N PHE A 242 -15.88 -3.27 -18.04
CA PHE A 242 -15.30 -1.94 -18.10
C PHE A 242 -15.67 -1.16 -16.84
N HIS A 243 -14.76 -0.32 -16.40
CA HIS A 243 -14.97 0.59 -15.30
C HIS A 243 -14.50 1.97 -15.76
N CYS A 244 -15.46 2.77 -16.20
CA CYS A 244 -15.20 4.02 -16.90
C CYS A 244 -15.29 5.18 -15.92
N TRP A 245 -14.37 6.14 -16.10
CA TRP A 245 -14.26 7.37 -15.31
C TRP A 245 -14.08 7.15 -13.80
N GLY A 246 -13.76 5.91 -13.40
CA GLY A 246 -13.79 5.47 -12.00
C GLY A 246 -15.19 5.44 -11.38
N LYS A 247 -16.26 5.67 -12.14
CA LYS A 247 -17.59 5.86 -11.52
C LYS A 247 -18.61 4.84 -11.97
N VAL A 248 -18.42 4.31 -13.18
CA VAL A 248 -19.48 3.55 -13.84
C VAL A 248 -18.96 2.23 -14.36
N HIS A 249 -19.55 1.16 -13.86
CA HIS A 249 -19.27 -0.19 -14.31
C HIS A 249 -20.15 -0.52 -15.52
N PHE A 250 -19.54 -0.91 -16.64
CA PHE A 250 -20.24 -1.30 -17.88
C PHE A 250 -19.92 -2.74 -18.27
N CYS A 251 -20.91 -3.49 -18.77
CA CYS A 251 -20.65 -4.69 -19.57
C CYS A 251 -20.23 -4.28 -20.99
N ARG A 252 -19.89 -5.26 -21.85
CA ARG A 252 -19.45 -4.96 -23.22
C ARG A 252 -20.51 -4.24 -24.05
N GLU A 253 -21.74 -4.75 -24.02
CA GLU A 253 -22.86 -4.21 -24.79
C GLU A 253 -23.23 -2.79 -24.33
N CYS A 254 -23.28 -2.55 -23.02
CA CYS A 254 -23.58 -1.21 -22.50
C CYS A 254 -22.42 -0.22 -22.69
N HIS A 255 -21.20 -0.68 -22.94
CA HIS A 255 -20.03 0.16 -23.22
C HIS A 255 -19.88 0.52 -24.71
N GLU A 256 -20.68 -0.05 -25.61
CA GLU A 256 -20.54 0.21 -27.04
C GLU A 256 -20.76 1.70 -27.39
N PRO A 257 -19.95 2.28 -28.31
CA PRO A 257 -20.17 3.62 -28.80
C PRO A 257 -21.59 3.79 -29.38
N GLY A 258 -22.31 4.84 -28.99
CA GLY A 258 -23.71 5.07 -29.37
C GLY A 258 -24.74 4.42 -28.43
N VAL A 259 -24.28 3.64 -27.45
CA VAL A 259 -25.08 3.01 -26.40
C VAL A 259 -24.83 3.66 -25.04
N TRP A 260 -23.57 3.73 -24.59
CA TRP A 260 -23.24 4.26 -23.26
C TRP A 260 -23.55 5.76 -23.11
N ASP A 261 -23.38 6.54 -24.17
CA ASP A 261 -23.56 7.99 -24.25
C ASP A 261 -25.02 8.43 -24.10
N LYS A 262 -25.96 7.50 -24.31
CA LYS A 262 -27.40 7.66 -24.04
C LYS A 262 -27.78 7.26 -22.61
N MET A 263 -26.91 6.53 -21.91
CA MET A 263 -27.17 5.99 -20.58
C MET A 263 -26.51 6.82 -19.48
N SER A 264 -25.30 7.32 -19.71
CA SER A 264 -24.47 7.99 -18.72
C SER A 264 -23.83 9.27 -19.26
N THR A 265 -23.64 10.24 -18.38
CA THR A 265 -22.92 11.48 -18.68
C THR A 265 -21.43 11.25 -18.56
N TYR A 266 -20.68 11.59 -19.62
CA TYR A 266 -19.23 11.49 -19.65
C TYR A 266 -18.61 12.23 -18.45
N SER A 267 -17.55 11.68 -17.84
CA SER A 267 -16.81 12.20 -16.66
C SER A 267 -17.53 12.22 -15.31
N THR A 268 -18.86 12.45 -15.28
CA THR A 268 -19.62 12.49 -14.02
C THR A 268 -20.27 11.16 -13.70
N GLY A 269 -20.53 10.33 -14.71
CA GLY A 269 -21.25 9.07 -14.55
C GLY A 269 -22.72 9.25 -14.18
N LYS A 270 -23.28 10.46 -14.28
CA LYS A 270 -24.69 10.71 -13.94
C LYS A 270 -25.60 10.02 -14.95
N ASN A 271 -26.66 9.38 -14.46
CA ASN A 271 -27.68 8.76 -15.30
C ASN A 271 -28.36 9.82 -16.19
N LYS A 272 -28.47 9.54 -17.49
CA LYS A 272 -29.20 10.40 -18.44
C LYS A 272 -30.69 10.06 -18.55
N LYS A 273 -31.10 8.88 -18.07
CA LYS A 273 -32.48 8.38 -18.12
C LYS A 273 -33.01 8.13 -16.71
N ALA A 274 -34.33 8.14 -16.55
CA ALA A 274 -34.95 7.68 -15.32
C ALA A 274 -34.70 6.17 -15.12
N LEU A 275 -34.65 5.72 -13.86
CA LEU A 275 -34.31 4.32 -13.54
C LEU A 275 -35.19 3.30 -14.30
N ILE A 276 -36.48 3.58 -14.43
CA ILE A 276 -37.45 2.70 -15.11
C ILE A 276 -37.20 2.53 -16.62
N GLU A 277 -36.46 3.47 -17.23
CA GLU A 277 -36.14 3.46 -18.67
C GLU A 277 -34.91 2.60 -19.00
N TYR A 278 -34.12 2.21 -17.99
CA TYR A 278 -33.09 1.18 -18.16
C TYR A 278 -33.72 -0.22 -18.21
N GLU A 279 -32.99 -1.19 -18.76
CA GLU A 279 -33.46 -2.56 -18.84
C GLU A 279 -33.49 -3.19 -17.45
N GLN A 280 -34.64 -3.13 -16.77
CA GLN A 280 -34.82 -3.67 -15.42
C GLN A 280 -35.17 -5.16 -15.44
N CYS A 281 -34.61 -5.91 -14.48
CA CYS A 281 -35.07 -7.25 -14.17
C CYS A 281 -36.61 -7.23 -13.84
N PRO A 282 -37.42 -8.23 -14.25
CA PRO A 282 -38.89 -8.14 -14.22
C PRO A 282 -39.50 -7.77 -12.86
N GLY A 283 -38.96 -8.34 -11.77
CA GLY A 283 -39.40 -8.03 -10.40
C GLY A 283 -39.12 -6.58 -9.99
N ILE A 284 -37.95 -6.05 -10.34
CA ILE A 284 -37.61 -4.63 -10.11
C ILE A 284 -38.53 -3.72 -10.91
N LYS A 285 -38.75 -4.03 -12.19
CA LYS A 285 -39.60 -3.21 -13.06
C LYS A 285 -41.00 -3.06 -12.48
N LYS A 286 -41.59 -4.16 -12.00
CA LYS A 286 -42.91 -4.16 -11.36
C LYS A 286 -42.90 -3.32 -10.07
N ALA A 287 -41.91 -3.53 -9.20
CA ALA A 287 -41.79 -2.81 -7.94
C ALA A 287 -41.58 -1.30 -8.13
N LEU A 288 -40.79 -0.87 -9.12
CA LEU A 288 -40.65 0.54 -9.47
C LEU A 288 -41.98 1.14 -9.96
N ILE A 289 -42.73 0.42 -10.82
CA ILE A 289 -44.05 0.88 -11.28
C ILE A 289 -45.04 1.01 -10.12
N GLU A 290 -44.98 0.10 -9.14
CA GLU A 290 -45.81 0.19 -7.93
C GLU A 290 -45.39 1.37 -7.04
N LEU A 291 -44.09 1.59 -6.86
CA LEU A 291 -43.56 2.73 -6.11
C LEU A 291 -43.95 4.08 -6.75
N MET A 292 -43.93 4.16 -8.08
CA MET A 292 -44.35 5.35 -8.84
C MET A 292 -45.86 5.65 -8.73
N LYS A 293 -46.68 4.70 -8.26
CA LYS A 293 -48.10 4.92 -7.99
C LYS A 293 -48.37 5.50 -6.60
N ASP A 294 -47.36 5.58 -5.74
CA ASP A 294 -47.47 6.22 -4.43
C ASP A 294 -47.87 7.70 -4.64
N PRO A 295 -48.95 8.20 -4.01
CA PRO A 295 -49.33 9.60 -4.08
C PRO A 295 -48.22 10.58 -3.68
N ALA A 296 -47.26 10.15 -2.87
CA ALA A 296 -46.11 10.94 -2.44
C ALA A 296 -45.01 11.04 -3.51
N TRP A 297 -44.99 10.15 -4.51
CA TRP A 297 -43.91 10.08 -5.52
C TRP A 297 -43.67 11.41 -6.23
N ASN A 298 -44.75 12.05 -6.71
CA ASN A 298 -44.66 13.32 -7.44
C ASN A 298 -44.29 14.52 -6.55
N ASN A 299 -44.32 14.36 -5.23
CA ASN A 299 -43.97 15.40 -4.26
C ASN A 299 -42.55 15.25 -3.71
N TRP A 300 -41.88 14.12 -3.96
CA TRP A 300 -40.49 13.90 -3.56
C TRP A 300 -39.51 14.61 -4.48
N THR A 301 -38.39 15.07 -3.90
CA THR A 301 -37.22 15.50 -4.66
C THR A 301 -36.59 14.31 -5.40
N LEU A 302 -35.80 14.58 -6.45
CA LEU A 302 -35.11 13.52 -7.21
C LEU A 302 -34.21 12.64 -6.33
N GLU A 303 -33.56 13.23 -5.32
CA GLU A 303 -32.71 12.50 -4.37
C GLU A 303 -33.53 11.58 -3.44
N GLU A 304 -34.72 12.02 -3.03
CA GLU A 304 -35.67 11.19 -2.26
C GLU A 304 -36.26 10.06 -3.10
N GLN A 305 -36.60 10.34 -4.36
CA GLN A 305 -37.05 9.32 -5.31
C GLN A 305 -35.96 8.27 -5.57
N ASP A 306 -34.70 8.69 -5.77
CA ASP A 306 -33.56 7.79 -5.95
C ASP A 306 -33.31 6.97 -4.68
N LYS A 307 -33.35 7.59 -3.50
CA LYS A 307 -33.20 6.88 -2.22
C LYS A 307 -34.28 5.82 -2.02
N LYS A 308 -35.54 6.14 -2.32
CA LYS A 308 -36.67 5.20 -2.21
C LYS A 308 -36.61 4.10 -3.27
N SER A 309 -36.25 4.45 -4.50
CA SER A 309 -36.04 3.49 -5.58
C SER A 309 -34.87 2.55 -5.28
N TYR A 310 -33.82 3.06 -4.64
CA TYR A 310 -32.67 2.27 -4.23
C TYR A 310 -33.05 1.19 -3.20
N GLU A 311 -34.14 1.31 -2.44
CA GLU A 311 -34.60 0.27 -1.50
C GLU A 311 -35.19 -0.98 -2.21
N VAL A 312 -35.58 -0.86 -3.49
CA VAL A 312 -36.08 -1.99 -4.29
C VAL A 312 -34.97 -3.01 -4.52
N ARG A 313 -35.28 -4.31 -4.46
CA ARG A 313 -34.30 -5.39 -4.71
C ARG A 313 -34.80 -6.35 -5.78
N ALA A 314 -33.87 -6.81 -6.62
CA ALA A 314 -34.11 -7.93 -7.52
C ALA A 314 -34.41 -9.21 -6.75
N ASP A 315 -35.28 -10.03 -7.34
CA ASP A 315 -35.48 -11.40 -6.91
C ASP A 315 -34.35 -12.28 -7.47
N PRO A 316 -33.55 -12.95 -6.61
CA PRO A 316 -32.45 -13.81 -7.04
C PRO A 316 -32.88 -14.99 -7.91
N GLU A 317 -34.11 -15.49 -7.77
CA GLU A 317 -34.56 -16.65 -8.54
C GLU A 317 -34.80 -16.32 -10.02
N THR A 318 -35.08 -15.05 -10.32
CA THR A 318 -35.44 -14.59 -11.67
C THR A 318 -34.41 -13.64 -12.30
N CYS A 319 -33.49 -13.09 -11.51
CA CYS A 319 -32.39 -12.26 -12.00
C CYS A 319 -31.32 -13.11 -12.70
N PRO A 320 -30.83 -12.73 -13.91
CA PRO A 320 -29.74 -13.43 -14.60
C PRO A 320 -28.43 -13.55 -13.81
N LEU A 321 -28.20 -12.67 -12.83
CA LEU A 321 -27.02 -12.72 -11.94
C LEU A 321 -27.25 -13.55 -10.68
N HIS A 322 -28.48 -13.99 -10.41
CA HIS A 322 -28.87 -14.72 -9.21
C HIS A 322 -28.40 -14.07 -7.90
N VAL A 323 -28.55 -12.75 -7.80
CA VAL A 323 -28.20 -11.94 -6.62
C VAL A 323 -29.29 -10.90 -6.35
N ARG A 324 -29.43 -10.50 -5.07
CA ARG A 324 -30.28 -9.36 -4.70
C ARG A 324 -29.50 -8.07 -4.96
N HIS A 325 -29.92 -7.31 -5.96
CA HIS A 325 -29.30 -6.04 -6.32
C HIS A 325 -30.34 -4.91 -6.45
N PRO A 326 -29.96 -3.63 -6.30
CA PRO A 326 -30.84 -2.48 -6.54
C PRO A 326 -31.15 -2.30 -8.04
N PRO A 327 -32.08 -1.40 -8.42
CA PRO A 327 -32.39 -1.13 -9.82
C PRO A 327 -31.17 -0.82 -10.70
N ASN A 328 -31.25 -1.20 -11.97
CA ASN A 328 -30.27 -0.76 -12.96
C ASN A 328 -30.31 0.77 -13.10
N GLY A 329 -29.15 1.38 -13.19
CA GLY A 329 -28.94 2.81 -12.92
C GLY A 329 -28.25 3.07 -11.57
N PHE A 330 -28.15 2.07 -10.68
CA PHE A 330 -27.28 2.12 -9.50
C PHE A 330 -26.06 1.21 -9.65
N GLU A 331 -24.94 1.69 -9.11
CA GLU A 331 -23.73 0.90 -8.91
C GLU A 331 -23.98 -0.16 -7.84
N PHE A 332 -23.41 -1.36 -8.02
CA PHE A 332 -23.57 -2.44 -7.07
C PHE A 332 -22.40 -3.43 -7.19
N GLY A 333 -21.71 -3.63 -6.08
CA GLY A 333 -20.72 -4.70 -5.93
C GLY A 333 -21.43 -6.03 -5.74
N LEU A 334 -21.00 -7.05 -6.48
CA LEU A 334 -21.45 -8.44 -6.36
C LEU A 334 -20.75 -9.17 -5.19
N GLY A 335 -19.95 -8.46 -4.40
CA GLY A 335 -19.11 -9.01 -3.35
C GLY A 335 -17.74 -9.43 -3.87
N CYS A 336 -16.90 -9.90 -2.94
CA CYS A 336 -15.60 -10.45 -3.30
C CYS A 336 -15.80 -11.84 -3.90
N THR A 337 -15.23 -12.08 -5.08
CA THR A 337 -15.27 -13.37 -5.79
C THR A 337 -14.63 -14.52 -5.00
N LEU A 338 -13.95 -14.20 -3.90
CA LEU A 338 -13.28 -15.13 -2.99
C LEU A 338 -13.93 -15.23 -1.61
N CYS A 339 -14.84 -14.32 -1.23
CA CYS A 339 -15.45 -14.27 0.11
C CYS A 339 -16.94 -14.57 0.03
N ALA A 340 -17.28 -15.81 0.36
CA ALA A 340 -18.59 -16.37 0.58
C ALA A 340 -19.75 -15.38 0.82
N ASP A 341 -20.57 -15.14 -0.20
CA ASP A 341 -21.99 -15.42 -0.04
C ASP A 341 -22.18 -16.91 -0.26
N LYS A 342 -23.02 -17.55 0.57
CA LYS A 342 -23.26 -19.01 0.65
C LYS A 342 -23.81 -19.62 -0.66
N LYS A 343 -23.01 -19.61 -1.72
CA LYS A 343 -23.07 -20.52 -2.87
C LYS A 343 -22.05 -21.62 -2.59
N SER A 344 -22.43 -22.87 -2.89
CA SER A 344 -21.70 -24.05 -2.44
C SER A 344 -20.22 -23.98 -2.80
N ASP A 345 -19.35 -24.53 -1.93
CA ASP A 345 -17.90 -24.61 -2.15
C ASP A 345 -17.53 -25.16 -3.54
N GLU A 346 -18.41 -25.97 -4.12
CA GLU A 346 -18.29 -26.50 -5.49
C GLU A 346 -18.38 -25.44 -6.59
N GLU A 347 -19.22 -24.42 -6.44
CA GLU A 347 -19.40 -23.38 -7.46
C GLU A 347 -18.28 -22.32 -7.40
N ASN A 348 -17.79 -22.00 -6.20
CA ASN A 348 -16.59 -21.18 -6.02
C ASN A 348 -15.34 -21.92 -6.52
N LYS A 349 -15.26 -23.24 -6.26
CA LYS A 349 -14.22 -24.08 -6.85
C LYS A 349 -14.32 -24.09 -8.38
N LYS A 350 -15.51 -24.20 -8.97
CA LYS A 350 -15.72 -24.10 -10.43
C LYS A 350 -15.29 -22.74 -11.00
N ASN A 351 -15.61 -21.63 -10.34
CA ASN A 351 -15.20 -20.30 -10.79
C ASN A 351 -13.69 -20.08 -10.67
N LYS A 352 -13.06 -20.52 -9.58
CA LYS A 352 -11.60 -20.54 -9.41
C LYS A 352 -10.94 -21.36 -10.52
N LEU A 353 -11.47 -22.55 -10.80
CA LEU A 353 -11.02 -23.39 -11.91
C LEU A 353 -11.22 -22.72 -13.28
N LYS A 354 -12.32 -21.99 -13.48
CA LYS A 354 -12.61 -21.30 -14.76
C LYS A 354 -11.64 -20.15 -15.01
N VAL A 355 -11.40 -19.28 -14.02
CA VAL A 355 -10.41 -18.19 -14.12
C VAL A 355 -9.01 -18.76 -14.35
N GLU A 356 -8.68 -19.85 -13.64
CA GLU A 356 -7.42 -20.53 -13.81
C GLU A 356 -7.28 -21.18 -15.20
N GLN A 357 -8.34 -21.76 -15.76
CA GLN A 357 -8.37 -22.27 -17.13
C GLN A 357 -8.21 -21.16 -18.18
N GLU A 358 -8.85 -20.01 -17.99
CA GLU A 358 -8.71 -18.84 -18.89
C GLU A 358 -7.27 -18.30 -18.85
N MET A 359 -6.66 -18.18 -17.66
CA MET A 359 -5.26 -17.81 -17.49
C MET A 359 -4.31 -18.82 -18.17
N ARG A 360 -4.54 -20.12 -17.98
CA ARG A 360 -3.75 -21.19 -18.63
C ARG A 360 -3.84 -21.13 -20.15
N THR A 361 -5.02 -20.82 -20.68
CA THR A 361 -5.24 -20.67 -22.13
C THR A 361 -4.43 -19.49 -22.67
N ARG A 362 -4.53 -18.33 -22.02
CA ARG A 362 -3.74 -17.15 -22.40
C ARG A 362 -2.23 -17.40 -22.33
N LEU A 363 -1.75 -18.12 -21.32
CA LEU A 363 -0.35 -18.48 -21.17
C LEU A 363 0.13 -19.46 -22.25
N LYS A 364 -0.72 -20.41 -22.68
CA LYS A 364 -0.41 -21.28 -23.82
C LYS A 364 -0.14 -20.47 -25.09
N ASP A 365 -0.88 -19.40 -25.32
CA ASP A 365 -0.66 -18.55 -26.50
C ASP A 365 0.61 -17.69 -26.34
N LEU A 366 0.81 -17.06 -25.18
CA LEU A 366 1.98 -16.22 -24.88
C LEU A 366 3.31 -16.99 -24.86
N MET A 367 3.28 -18.24 -24.40
CA MET A 367 4.48 -19.04 -24.15
C MET A 367 4.63 -20.24 -25.09
N GLY A 368 3.63 -20.55 -25.92
CA GLY A 368 3.53 -21.79 -26.68
C GLY A 368 4.71 -22.06 -27.60
N GLU A 369 5.15 -21.07 -28.36
CA GLU A 369 6.24 -21.24 -29.34
C GLU A 369 7.58 -21.67 -28.70
N PHE A 370 7.92 -21.10 -27.54
CA PHE A 370 9.20 -21.40 -26.89
C PHE A 370 9.08 -22.54 -25.89
N MET A 371 7.97 -22.63 -25.14
CA MET A 371 7.78 -23.68 -24.14
C MET A 371 7.58 -25.06 -24.77
N THR A 372 7.08 -25.18 -26.00
CA THR A 372 7.03 -26.46 -26.72
C THR A 372 8.41 -27.10 -26.90
N LYS A 373 9.47 -26.28 -27.04
CA LYS A 373 10.86 -26.73 -27.21
C LYS A 373 11.55 -27.10 -25.90
N VAL A 374 11.01 -26.67 -24.76
CA VAL A 374 11.58 -26.95 -23.43
C VAL A 374 11.19 -28.35 -22.99
N GLN A 375 12.13 -29.19 -22.59
CA GLN A 375 11.82 -30.50 -22.02
C GLN A 375 11.42 -30.35 -20.55
N SER A 376 10.46 -31.15 -20.07
CA SER A 376 10.18 -31.18 -18.63
C SER A 376 11.42 -31.72 -17.90
N GLY A 377 11.77 -31.13 -16.76
CA GLY A 377 13.03 -31.44 -16.07
C GLY A 377 14.23 -30.61 -16.54
N THR A 378 14.02 -29.55 -17.32
CA THR A 378 15.12 -28.65 -17.75
C THR A 378 15.74 -27.94 -16.54
N LYS A 379 17.07 -27.95 -16.45
CA LYS A 379 17.83 -27.36 -15.33
C LYS A 379 18.32 -25.95 -15.64
N PHE A 380 18.11 -25.06 -14.68
CA PHE A 380 18.54 -23.66 -14.66
C PHE A 380 19.53 -23.49 -13.51
N VAL A 381 20.82 -23.35 -13.85
CA VAL A 381 21.93 -23.38 -12.89
C VAL A 381 22.41 -21.95 -12.62
N HIS A 382 22.43 -21.59 -11.35
CA HIS A 382 22.96 -20.30 -10.90
C HIS A 382 24.49 -20.25 -11.10
N ASN A 383 24.96 -19.17 -11.72
CA ASN A 383 26.38 -18.81 -11.82
C ASN A 383 26.70 -17.59 -10.95
N GLN A 384 25.92 -16.51 -11.07
CA GLN A 384 26.10 -15.28 -10.28
C GLN A 384 24.75 -14.57 -10.01
N PRO A 385 24.69 -13.68 -8.99
CA PRO A 385 23.45 -12.99 -8.66
C PRO A 385 22.87 -12.21 -9.85
N MET A 386 21.59 -12.45 -10.15
CA MET A 386 20.88 -11.85 -11.29
C MET A 386 21.59 -12.11 -12.63
N ASP A 387 22.12 -13.32 -12.82
CA ASP A 387 22.59 -13.78 -14.14
C ASP A 387 21.43 -14.06 -15.12
N GLU A 388 21.80 -14.49 -16.32
CA GLU A 388 20.88 -14.82 -17.42
C GLU A 388 20.42 -16.28 -17.42
N ASN A 389 20.78 -17.07 -16.40
CA ASN A 389 20.46 -18.50 -16.32
C ASN A 389 19.25 -18.80 -15.43
N GLY A 390 18.58 -17.77 -14.93
CA GLY A 390 17.40 -17.89 -14.08
C GLY A 390 16.11 -18.18 -14.86
N ILE A 391 15.12 -18.76 -14.18
CA ILE A 391 13.85 -19.16 -14.81
C ILE A 391 13.02 -17.95 -15.21
N LEU A 392 13.00 -16.88 -14.40
CA LEU A 392 12.28 -15.65 -14.73
C LEU A 392 12.94 -14.90 -15.89
N TYR A 393 14.27 -14.88 -15.97
CA TYR A 393 14.98 -14.39 -17.15
C TYR A 393 14.64 -15.16 -18.41
N PHE A 394 14.64 -16.49 -18.31
CA PHE A 394 14.28 -17.37 -19.41
C PHE A 394 12.87 -17.07 -19.93
N PHE A 395 11.91 -16.78 -19.04
CA PHE A 395 10.55 -16.37 -19.46
C PHE A 395 10.55 -14.98 -20.07
N GLY A 396 11.22 -14.01 -19.44
CA GLY A 396 11.31 -12.64 -19.92
C GLY A 396 11.98 -12.49 -21.30
N THR A 397 12.79 -13.46 -21.70
CA THR A 397 13.44 -13.53 -23.02
C THR A 397 12.72 -14.47 -24.00
N ARG A 398 11.56 -15.04 -23.62
CA ARG A 398 10.83 -16.06 -24.41
C ARG A 398 11.74 -17.22 -24.83
N GLY A 399 12.48 -17.73 -23.86
CA GLY A 399 13.46 -18.81 -24.03
C GLY A 399 14.76 -18.39 -24.73
N GLY A 400 15.21 -17.15 -24.51
CA GLY A 400 16.41 -16.59 -25.13
C GLY A 400 16.23 -16.12 -26.58
N THR A 401 15.00 -16.07 -27.10
CA THR A 401 14.71 -15.70 -28.49
C THR A 401 14.46 -14.21 -28.69
N LYS A 402 14.21 -13.47 -27.60
CA LYS A 402 13.96 -12.03 -27.57
C LYS A 402 14.82 -11.35 -26.51
N THR A 403 14.96 -10.03 -26.63
CA THR A 403 15.52 -9.20 -25.55
C THR A 403 14.66 -9.31 -24.31
N TYR A 404 15.28 -9.24 -23.13
CA TYR A 404 14.57 -9.35 -21.87
C TYR A 404 13.49 -8.28 -21.73
N GLU A 405 12.29 -8.73 -21.42
CA GLU A 405 11.17 -7.93 -20.94
C GLU A 405 10.68 -8.53 -19.61
N ASN A 406 10.10 -7.72 -18.72
CA ASN A 406 9.68 -8.21 -17.41
C ASN A 406 8.57 -9.27 -17.60
N PRO A 407 8.75 -10.54 -17.16
CA PRO A 407 7.75 -11.58 -17.35
C PRO A 407 6.43 -11.29 -16.62
N GLY A 408 6.46 -10.40 -15.62
CA GLY A 408 5.27 -9.86 -14.96
C GLY A 408 4.45 -8.95 -15.85
N THR A 409 5.11 -8.00 -16.54
CA THR A 409 4.44 -7.08 -17.47
C THR A 409 3.94 -7.79 -18.71
N LEU A 410 4.60 -8.88 -19.11
CA LEU A 410 4.15 -9.79 -20.17
C LEU A 410 2.93 -10.64 -19.78
N GLY A 411 2.54 -10.66 -18.50
CA GLY A 411 1.48 -11.54 -18.00
C GLY A 411 1.86 -13.03 -17.99
N MET A 412 3.16 -13.37 -18.04
CA MET A 412 3.66 -14.75 -17.96
C MET A 412 3.80 -15.24 -16.51
N ILE A 413 3.97 -14.30 -15.58
CA ILE A 413 4.11 -14.54 -14.14
C ILE A 413 3.18 -13.58 -13.41
N ILE A 414 2.43 -14.09 -12.44
CA ILE A 414 1.59 -13.27 -11.57
C ILE A 414 2.41 -12.86 -10.36
N ILE A 415 2.37 -11.57 -9.99
CA ILE A 415 3.12 -11.04 -8.84
C ILE A 415 2.14 -10.31 -7.94
N ASN A 416 2.12 -10.70 -6.67
CA ASN A 416 1.26 -10.08 -5.67
C ASN A 416 2.12 -9.49 -4.54
N SER A 417 1.58 -8.52 -3.81
CA SER A 417 2.22 -7.96 -2.63
C SER A 417 1.21 -7.46 -1.62
N ALA A 418 1.62 -7.32 -0.36
CA ALA A 418 0.81 -6.76 0.72
C ALA A 418 0.72 -5.22 0.70
N ASP A 419 0.65 -4.59 -0.50
CA ASP A 419 0.69 -3.14 -0.80
C ASP A 419 2.05 -2.58 -1.29
N SER A 420 2.38 -2.75 -2.57
CA SER A 420 3.54 -2.11 -3.24
C SER A 420 3.16 -1.57 -4.61
N GLU A 421 3.58 -0.35 -4.95
CA GLU A 421 3.47 0.21 -6.30
C GLU A 421 4.82 0.80 -6.78
N PRO A 422 5.40 0.35 -7.91
CA PRO A 422 4.97 -0.77 -8.76
C PRO A 422 5.41 -2.14 -8.23
N VAL A 423 4.52 -3.13 -8.24
CA VAL A 423 4.80 -4.50 -7.76
C VAL A 423 5.65 -5.33 -8.74
N ASP A 424 5.55 -5.05 -10.05
CA ASP A 424 6.26 -5.81 -11.09
C ASP A 424 7.78 -5.66 -11.02
N ALA A 425 8.26 -4.55 -10.44
CA ALA A 425 9.66 -4.30 -10.18
C ALA A 425 10.29 -5.38 -9.29
N PHE A 426 9.51 -6.11 -8.49
CA PHE A 426 9.99 -7.21 -7.65
C PHE A 426 10.67 -8.32 -8.47
N ILE A 427 10.20 -8.64 -9.68
CA ILE A 427 10.84 -9.63 -10.57
C ILE A 427 11.54 -8.98 -11.78
N GLY A 428 11.70 -7.65 -11.74
CA GLY A 428 12.34 -6.89 -12.80
C GLY A 428 13.86 -7.06 -12.81
N ARG A 429 14.49 -6.56 -13.89
CA ARG A 429 15.96 -6.52 -14.02
C ARG A 429 16.59 -5.16 -13.73
N LYS A 430 15.77 -4.11 -13.60
CA LYS A 430 16.23 -2.75 -13.28
C LYS A 430 16.32 -2.55 -11.77
N VAL A 431 17.33 -1.78 -11.33
CA VAL A 431 17.46 -1.31 -9.95
C VAL A 431 16.55 -0.10 -9.80
N VAL A 432 15.41 -0.28 -9.16
CA VAL A 432 14.38 0.77 -8.99
C VAL A 432 13.86 0.77 -7.56
N ARG A 433 13.03 1.75 -7.21
CA ARG A 433 12.34 1.73 -5.92
C ARG A 433 11.15 0.78 -6.01
N CYS A 434 11.13 -0.23 -5.14
CA CYS A 434 10.01 -1.16 -4.96
C CYS A 434 9.96 -1.52 -3.47
N VAL A 435 8.88 -1.11 -2.80
CA VAL A 435 8.77 -1.14 -1.34
C VAL A 435 7.34 -1.44 -0.94
N THR A 436 7.13 -2.41 -0.04
CA THR A 436 5.80 -2.65 0.55
C THR A 436 5.45 -1.55 1.55
N LYS A 437 4.16 -1.36 1.87
CA LYS A 437 3.81 -0.58 3.05
C LYS A 437 4.36 -1.23 4.34
N PRO A 438 4.64 -0.44 5.39
CA PRO A 438 4.98 -0.97 6.70
C PRO A 438 3.83 -1.83 7.25
N GLY A 439 4.13 -3.04 7.72
CA GLY A 439 3.12 -3.94 8.28
C GLY A 439 3.74 -5.14 9.01
N ALA A 440 2.95 -5.79 9.87
CA ALA A 440 3.45 -6.88 10.70
C ALA A 440 3.91 -8.12 9.90
N SER A 441 3.41 -8.28 8.67
CA SER A 441 3.71 -9.40 7.78
C SER A 441 3.65 -8.95 6.32
N CYS A 442 4.59 -8.10 5.91
CA CYS A 442 4.68 -7.70 4.50
C CYS A 442 5.37 -8.78 3.67
N TRP A 443 4.88 -8.96 2.44
CA TRP A 443 5.34 -10.02 1.55
C TRP A 443 5.25 -9.64 0.08
N PHE A 444 6.06 -10.32 -0.73
CA PHE A 444 5.93 -10.43 -2.18
C PHE A 444 5.72 -11.89 -2.54
N SER A 445 4.88 -12.18 -3.53
CA SER A 445 4.73 -13.53 -4.07
C SER A 445 4.74 -13.55 -5.59
N VAL A 446 5.14 -14.69 -6.13
CA VAL A 446 5.18 -14.99 -7.56
C VAL A 446 4.47 -16.30 -7.83
N ASP A 447 3.65 -16.35 -8.88
CA ASP A 447 2.92 -17.54 -9.32
C ASP A 447 3.26 -17.85 -10.78
N PHE A 448 3.80 -19.06 -11.00
CA PHE A 448 4.20 -19.62 -12.29
C PHE A 448 3.05 -20.33 -13.03
N VAL A 449 1.84 -20.27 -12.46
CA VAL A 449 0.54 -20.70 -12.99
C VAL A 449 0.43 -22.19 -13.29
N ASP A 450 1.00 -22.67 -14.39
CA ASP A 450 0.98 -24.08 -14.81
C ASP A 450 2.39 -24.69 -14.93
N LYS A 451 3.40 -23.99 -14.42
CA LYS A 451 4.78 -24.46 -14.35
C LYS A 451 5.20 -24.68 -12.90
N TYR A 452 6.01 -25.70 -12.70
CA TYR A 452 6.44 -26.15 -11.38
C TYR A 452 7.94 -26.17 -11.31
N ILE A 453 8.49 -25.69 -10.21
CA ILE A 453 9.93 -25.50 -10.06
C ILE A 453 10.37 -26.26 -8.83
N LYS A 454 11.29 -27.21 -9.02
CA LYS A 454 12.08 -27.77 -7.92
C LYS A 454 13.28 -26.85 -7.69
N PRO A 455 13.25 -25.99 -6.66
CA PRO A 455 14.17 -24.88 -6.55
C PRO A 455 15.52 -25.36 -5.99
N SER A 456 16.61 -24.75 -6.47
CA SER A 456 17.97 -24.99 -5.96
C SER A 456 18.55 -23.73 -5.32
N HIS A 457 18.25 -22.56 -5.89
CA HIS A 457 18.71 -21.26 -5.41
C HIS A 457 17.65 -20.21 -5.68
N TYR A 458 17.71 -19.11 -4.95
CA TYR A 458 16.99 -17.89 -5.30
C TYR A 458 17.90 -16.68 -5.10
N THR A 459 17.65 -15.62 -5.86
CA THR A 459 18.32 -14.34 -5.74
C THR A 459 17.32 -13.26 -5.34
N LEU A 460 17.75 -12.34 -4.48
CA LEU A 460 17.07 -11.07 -4.27
C LEU A 460 18.00 -9.92 -4.58
N ARG A 461 17.41 -8.80 -5.01
CA ARG A 461 18.11 -7.54 -5.22
C ARG A 461 17.49 -6.43 -4.40
N HIS A 462 18.31 -5.73 -3.63
CA HIS A 462 17.91 -4.54 -2.92
C HIS A 462 17.58 -3.40 -3.89
N TYR A 463 16.65 -2.52 -3.48
CA TYR A 463 16.18 -1.40 -4.29
C TYR A 463 17.24 -0.29 -4.48
N VAL A 464 16.86 0.81 -5.14
CA VAL A 464 17.78 1.91 -5.48
C VAL A 464 17.99 2.95 -4.37
N SER A 465 17.07 3.10 -3.41
CA SER A 465 16.96 4.35 -2.63
C SER A 465 18.06 4.53 -1.58
N TRP A 466 18.29 3.56 -0.70
CA TRP A 466 19.17 3.71 0.46
C TRP A 466 20.05 2.46 0.64
N ASP A 467 21.22 2.62 1.25
CA ASP A 467 22.05 1.48 1.70
C ASP A 467 21.49 0.87 3.00
N THR A 468 20.66 1.64 3.69
CA THR A 468 19.80 1.21 4.80
C THR A 468 18.52 0.58 4.26
N GLU A 469 17.73 -0.04 5.14
CA GLU A 469 16.52 -0.79 4.82
C GLU A 469 16.76 -2.13 4.11
N CYS A 470 18.01 -2.61 4.12
CA CYS A 470 18.35 -3.94 3.64
C CYS A 470 17.64 -5.01 4.47
N LEU A 471 17.08 -6.00 3.79
CA LEU A 471 16.36 -7.10 4.43
C LEU A 471 17.28 -7.88 5.37
N ARG A 472 16.75 -8.32 6.53
CA ARG A 472 17.49 -9.01 7.58
C ARG A 472 16.80 -10.27 8.08
N ASN A 473 15.49 -10.18 8.30
CA ASN A 473 14.68 -11.24 8.87
C ASN A 473 13.53 -11.56 7.92
N TRP A 474 13.58 -12.71 7.27
CA TRP A 474 12.53 -13.14 6.34
C TRP A 474 12.51 -14.66 6.16
N VAL A 475 11.43 -15.15 5.57
CA VAL A 475 11.34 -16.51 5.04
C VAL A 475 11.09 -16.46 3.54
N ILE A 476 11.63 -17.45 2.84
CA ILE A 476 11.19 -17.82 1.50
C ILE A 476 10.39 -19.12 1.60
N GLU A 477 9.19 -19.11 1.03
CA GLU A 477 8.23 -20.20 1.10
C GLU A 477 7.82 -20.63 -0.30
N GLY A 478 7.48 -21.91 -0.47
CA GLY A 478 6.97 -22.49 -1.71
C GLY A 478 5.58 -23.09 -1.52
N SER A 479 4.71 -22.98 -2.52
CA SER A 479 3.34 -23.51 -2.48
C SER A 479 2.86 -24.07 -3.82
N LEU A 480 1.90 -24.99 -3.77
CA LEU A 480 1.14 -25.48 -4.93
C LEU A 480 -0.24 -24.83 -5.07
N ASP A 481 -0.89 -24.50 -3.95
CA ASP A 481 -2.30 -24.07 -3.87
C ASP A 481 -2.47 -22.60 -3.46
N GLY A 482 -1.42 -21.97 -2.92
CA GLY A 482 -1.45 -20.63 -2.34
C GLY A 482 -1.95 -20.60 -0.89
N GLU A 483 -2.30 -21.76 -0.33
CA GLU A 483 -2.87 -21.91 1.01
C GLU A 483 -1.85 -22.60 1.94
N LYS A 484 -1.27 -23.72 1.50
CA LYS A 484 -0.21 -24.43 2.20
C LYS A 484 1.14 -23.93 1.71
N TRP A 485 1.93 -23.39 2.62
CA TRP A 485 3.25 -22.85 2.33
C TRP A 485 4.32 -23.66 3.07
N LEU A 486 5.26 -24.23 2.32
CA LEU A 486 6.44 -24.89 2.86
C LEU A 486 7.56 -23.87 3.01
N VAL A 487 8.12 -23.72 4.21
CA VAL A 487 9.28 -22.84 4.43
C VAL A 487 10.51 -23.47 3.77
N LEU A 488 11.04 -22.84 2.73
CA LEU A 488 12.20 -23.34 1.99
C LEU A 488 13.51 -22.91 2.65
N ARG A 489 13.51 -21.70 3.25
CA ARG A 489 14.62 -21.18 4.04
C ARG A 489 14.15 -20.04 4.95
N GLN A 490 14.69 -19.98 6.15
CA GLN A 490 14.53 -18.87 7.10
C GLN A 490 15.83 -18.11 7.27
N HIS A 491 15.73 -16.79 7.30
CA HIS A 491 16.83 -15.85 7.46
C HIS A 491 16.60 -15.07 8.76
N ASN A 492 17.60 -15.07 9.64
CA ASN A 492 17.60 -14.33 10.89
C ASN A 492 18.86 -13.46 10.92
N ASN A 493 18.68 -12.14 10.89
CA ASN A 493 19.74 -11.14 10.78
C ASN A 493 20.76 -11.40 9.65
N ASP A 494 20.30 -11.86 8.50
CA ASP A 494 21.14 -12.21 7.35
C ASP A 494 21.80 -10.96 6.75
N GLN A 495 23.11 -11.02 6.49
CA GLN A 495 23.90 -9.90 5.99
C GLN A 495 24.30 -10.08 4.52
N GLY A 496 23.56 -10.86 3.73
CA GLY A 496 23.84 -11.02 2.29
C GLY A 496 23.62 -9.73 1.50
N LEU A 497 22.69 -8.87 1.94
CA LEU A 497 22.40 -7.55 1.35
C LEU A 497 22.82 -6.42 2.30
N ASN A 498 23.70 -5.52 1.86
CA ASN A 498 24.22 -4.40 2.67
C ASN A 498 24.36 -3.07 1.90
N ALA A 499 23.99 -3.03 0.62
CA ALA A 499 24.10 -1.83 -0.19
C ALA A 499 22.96 -1.73 -1.20
N ARG A 500 22.58 -0.51 -1.56
CA ARG A 500 21.56 -0.24 -2.59
C ARG A 500 21.92 -0.92 -3.90
N GLY A 501 20.93 -1.51 -4.56
CA GLY A 501 21.11 -2.24 -5.80
C GLY A 501 21.88 -3.56 -5.71
N GLN A 502 22.42 -3.92 -4.54
CA GLN A 502 23.13 -5.19 -4.37
C GLN A 502 22.17 -6.36 -4.59
N ALA A 503 22.63 -7.37 -5.32
CA ALA A 503 21.97 -8.65 -5.43
C ALA A 503 22.77 -9.73 -4.70
N PHE A 504 22.07 -10.68 -4.09
CA PHE A 504 22.68 -11.82 -3.43
C PHE A 504 21.84 -13.08 -3.66
N THR A 505 22.52 -14.22 -3.73
CA THR A 505 21.91 -15.52 -4.01
C THR A 505 22.11 -16.48 -2.86
N TRP A 506 21.04 -17.20 -2.49
CA TRP A 506 21.09 -18.21 -1.45
C TRP A 506 20.68 -19.57 -2.01
N ALA A 507 21.40 -20.61 -1.61
CA ALA A 507 21.01 -22.00 -1.85
C ALA A 507 19.77 -22.37 -1.04
N LEU A 508 18.93 -23.26 -1.59
CA LEU A 508 17.71 -23.76 -0.98
C LEU A 508 17.85 -25.25 -0.64
N HIS A 509 17.12 -25.69 0.38
CA HIS A 509 17.07 -27.10 0.74
C HIS A 509 16.28 -27.89 -0.32
N ASP A 510 16.78 -29.05 -0.69
CA ASP A 510 16.07 -29.96 -1.58
C ASP A 510 15.04 -30.78 -0.78
N TYR A 511 13.78 -30.35 -0.82
CA TYR A 511 12.65 -31.07 -0.22
C TYR A 511 12.11 -32.23 -1.08
N GLY A 512 12.73 -32.50 -2.24
CA GLY A 512 12.28 -33.54 -3.17
C GLY A 512 10.99 -33.20 -3.91
N CYS A 513 10.46 -31.99 -3.77
CA CYS A 513 9.21 -31.54 -4.39
C CYS A 513 9.39 -30.25 -5.20
N ALA A 514 8.40 -29.96 -6.04
CA ALA A 514 8.35 -28.76 -6.86
C ALA A 514 7.23 -27.83 -6.38
N PHE A 515 7.34 -26.54 -6.70
CA PHE A 515 6.40 -25.50 -6.31
C PHE A 515 5.95 -24.69 -7.51
N ARG A 516 4.70 -24.26 -7.48
CA ARG A 516 4.13 -23.34 -8.47
C ARG A 516 4.29 -21.88 -8.03
N ARG A 517 4.26 -21.64 -6.73
CA ARG A 517 4.30 -20.30 -6.13
C ARG A 517 5.46 -20.17 -5.18
N PHE A 518 6.02 -18.97 -5.11
CA PHE A 518 7.04 -18.60 -4.14
C PHE A 518 6.64 -17.30 -3.44
N ARG A 519 6.91 -17.20 -2.14
CA ARG A 519 6.63 -16.01 -1.33
C ARG A 519 7.85 -15.63 -0.50
N ILE A 520 8.20 -14.35 -0.50
CA ILE A 520 9.13 -13.75 0.45
C ILE A 520 8.30 -13.00 1.48
N LYS A 521 8.40 -13.39 2.75
CA LYS A 521 7.66 -12.78 3.86
C LYS A 521 8.62 -12.26 4.90
N GLN A 522 8.53 -10.98 5.23
CA GLN A 522 9.33 -10.39 6.30
C GLN A 522 8.89 -10.98 7.65
N THR A 523 9.84 -11.42 8.48
CA THR A 523 9.56 -12.04 9.79
C THR A 523 10.11 -11.23 10.97
N GLY A 524 10.72 -10.09 10.67
CA GLY A 524 11.27 -9.16 11.65
C GLY A 524 11.85 -7.92 10.96
N PRO A 525 12.40 -6.96 11.71
CA PRO A 525 12.84 -5.69 11.15
C PRO A 525 13.95 -5.86 10.09
N ASN A 526 14.03 -4.92 9.15
CA ASN A 526 15.18 -4.75 8.28
C ASN A 526 16.36 -4.08 9.03
N ASN A 527 17.49 -3.81 8.37
CA ASN A 527 18.68 -3.27 9.04
C ASN A 527 18.51 -1.84 9.58
N ASN A 528 17.41 -1.17 9.21
CA ASN A 528 17.02 0.16 9.71
C ASN A 528 15.81 0.08 10.63
N ASN A 529 15.55 -1.09 11.23
CA ASN A 529 14.44 -1.34 12.15
C ASN A 529 13.03 -1.14 11.57
N HIS A 530 12.87 -1.15 10.24
CA HIS A 530 11.57 -1.00 9.60
C HIS A 530 10.96 -2.35 9.17
N TYR A 531 9.63 -2.38 9.07
CA TYR A 531 8.82 -3.57 8.77
C TYR A 531 8.17 -3.46 7.40
N PHE A 532 8.99 -3.17 6.39
CA PHE A 532 8.64 -3.28 4.99
C PHE A 532 9.77 -3.96 4.21
N LEU A 533 9.40 -4.59 3.10
CA LEU A 533 10.33 -5.20 2.14
C LEU A 533 10.75 -4.19 1.08
N ALA A 534 12.05 -3.96 0.93
CA ALA A 534 12.64 -3.10 -0.09
C ALA A 534 13.45 -3.92 -1.10
N CYS A 535 12.78 -4.46 -2.12
CA CYS A 535 13.35 -5.42 -3.07
C CYS A 535 12.90 -5.10 -4.50
N SER A 536 13.84 -4.90 -5.42
CA SER A 536 13.56 -4.59 -6.82
C SER A 536 14.15 -5.63 -7.78
N GLY A 537 14.16 -6.89 -7.38
CA GLY A 537 14.61 -8.01 -8.19
C GLY A 537 14.53 -9.34 -7.42
N PHE A 538 14.02 -10.36 -8.10
CA PHE A 538 13.86 -11.71 -7.62
C PHE A 538 14.10 -12.66 -8.78
N GLU A 539 14.87 -13.73 -8.54
CA GLU A 539 15.14 -14.77 -9.52
C GLU A 539 15.15 -16.14 -8.82
N VAL A 540 14.68 -17.17 -9.51
CA VAL A 540 14.67 -18.56 -9.01
C VAL A 540 15.37 -19.50 -9.99
N TYR A 541 16.13 -20.43 -9.43
CA TYR A 541 16.95 -21.41 -10.14
C TYR A 541 16.58 -22.81 -9.70
N GLY A 542 16.85 -23.81 -10.53
CA GLY A 542 16.51 -25.20 -10.25
C GLY A 542 15.98 -25.93 -11.46
N THR A 543 15.09 -26.87 -11.25
CA THR A 543 14.54 -27.70 -12.31
C THR A 543 13.10 -27.29 -12.62
N LEU A 544 12.82 -26.97 -13.88
CA LEU A 544 11.51 -26.58 -14.38
C LEU A 544 10.74 -27.79 -14.94
N TYR A 545 9.53 -27.98 -14.45
CA TYR A 545 8.59 -29.03 -14.86
C TYR A 545 7.32 -28.44 -15.48
N LYS A 546 6.73 -29.20 -16.42
CA LYS A 546 5.46 -28.89 -17.07
C LYS A 546 4.30 -29.63 -16.39
N GLU A 547 3.09 -29.14 -16.60
CA GLU A 547 1.85 -29.69 -16.04
C GLU A 547 1.62 -31.19 -16.29
N THR A 548 2.19 -31.77 -17.36
CA THR A 548 2.00 -33.20 -17.68
C THR A 548 2.54 -34.17 -16.63
N ASP A 549 3.32 -33.68 -15.66
CA ASP A 549 4.00 -34.49 -14.64
C ASP A 549 3.34 -34.35 -13.24
N SER A 550 2.06 -33.94 -13.19
CA SER A 550 1.41 -33.45 -11.97
C SER A 550 1.19 -34.47 -10.85
N SER A 551 1.04 -35.76 -11.15
CA SER A 551 0.71 -36.78 -10.12
C SER A 551 1.76 -36.87 -9.02
N ASP A 552 3.04 -36.82 -9.38
CA ASP A 552 4.15 -36.96 -8.43
C ASP A 552 4.41 -35.65 -7.69
N ILE A 553 4.03 -34.51 -8.26
CA ILE A 553 4.31 -33.18 -7.68
C ILE A 553 3.47 -32.96 -6.42
N GLU A 554 2.16 -33.22 -6.47
CA GLU A 554 1.26 -33.03 -5.33
C GLU A 554 1.59 -33.98 -4.17
N GLU A 555 1.85 -35.26 -4.47
CA GLU A 555 2.21 -36.26 -3.45
C GLU A 555 3.52 -35.88 -2.74
N ASN A 556 4.56 -35.55 -3.51
CA ASN A 556 5.86 -35.16 -2.94
C ASN A 556 5.76 -33.86 -2.13
N PHE A 557 4.97 -32.88 -2.58
CA PHE A 557 4.73 -31.65 -1.82
C PHE A 557 4.04 -31.94 -0.49
N MET A 558 2.95 -32.71 -0.50
CA MET A 558 2.20 -33.04 0.73
C MET A 558 3.06 -33.83 1.71
N LYS A 559 3.90 -34.75 1.23
CA LYS A 559 4.86 -35.48 2.05
C LYS A 559 5.86 -34.54 2.73
N ALA A 560 6.47 -33.62 1.97
CA ALA A 560 7.41 -32.64 2.50
C ALA A 560 6.75 -31.68 3.51
N PHE A 561 5.55 -31.19 3.20
CA PHE A 561 4.76 -30.33 4.09
C PHE A 561 4.45 -31.01 5.41
N ASN A 562 3.90 -32.22 5.38
CA ASN A 562 3.56 -32.97 6.58
C ASN A 562 4.79 -33.27 7.45
N GLU A 563 5.93 -33.59 6.83
CA GLU A 563 7.17 -33.81 7.58
C GLU A 563 7.68 -32.52 8.23
N GLN A 564 7.62 -31.37 7.56
CA GLN A 564 7.99 -30.08 8.16
C GLN A 564 7.07 -29.72 9.34
N GLN A 565 5.76 -29.94 9.21
CA GLN A 565 4.80 -29.72 10.31
C GLN A 565 5.06 -30.66 11.49
N LYS A 566 5.32 -31.94 11.23
CA LYS A 566 5.68 -32.92 12.24
C LYS A 566 6.96 -32.54 12.98
N MET A 567 8.00 -32.10 12.26
CA MET A 567 9.26 -31.66 12.84
C MET A 567 9.07 -30.39 13.70
N LYS A 568 8.25 -29.43 13.25
CA LYS A 568 7.86 -28.25 14.04
C LYS A 568 7.16 -28.64 15.35
N LYS A 569 6.21 -29.59 15.29
CA LYS A 569 5.54 -30.09 16.50
C LYS A 569 6.54 -30.79 17.44
N LEU A 570 7.44 -31.60 16.90
CA LEU A 570 8.47 -32.27 17.68
C LEU A 570 9.45 -31.29 18.34
N SER A 571 9.82 -30.19 17.67
CA SER A 571 10.70 -29.17 18.25
C SER A 571 10.02 -28.42 19.40
N LEU A 572 8.72 -28.13 19.30
CA LEU A 572 7.95 -27.53 20.38
C LEU A 572 7.85 -28.47 21.60
N VAL A 573 7.58 -29.76 21.37
CA VAL A 573 7.56 -30.77 22.43
C VAL A 573 8.92 -30.88 23.11
N LYS A 574 10.02 -30.94 22.35
CA LYS A 574 11.38 -30.96 22.89
C LYS A 574 11.68 -29.71 23.72
N PHE A 575 11.28 -28.53 23.25
CA PHE A 575 11.48 -27.29 23.98
C PHE A 575 10.67 -27.25 25.28
N CYS A 576 9.47 -27.83 25.30
CA CYS A 576 8.68 -28.00 26.51
C CYS A 576 9.36 -28.96 27.51
N GLN A 577 9.92 -30.07 27.03
CA GLN A 577 10.73 -30.97 27.87
C GLN A 577 11.99 -30.29 28.43
N MET A 578 12.64 -29.43 27.65
CA MET A 578 13.76 -28.62 28.15
C MET A 578 13.31 -27.71 29.30
N MET A 579 12.14 -27.08 29.17
CA MET A 579 11.54 -26.25 30.22
C MET A 579 11.27 -27.06 31.49
N ASP A 580 10.64 -28.24 31.36
CA ASP A 580 10.35 -29.12 32.51
C ASP A 580 11.60 -29.61 33.24
N ASN A 581 12.67 -29.86 32.48
CA ASN A 581 13.94 -30.30 33.04
C ASN A 581 14.80 -29.14 33.57
N GLY A 582 14.31 -27.90 33.53
CA GLY A 582 15.05 -26.70 33.95
C GLY A 582 16.32 -26.46 33.11
N GLN A 583 16.33 -26.92 31.86
CA GLN A 583 17.43 -26.74 30.92
C GLN A 583 17.39 -25.35 30.30
N GLN A 584 18.56 -24.87 29.87
CA GLN A 584 18.65 -23.63 29.11
C GLN A 584 18.29 -23.84 27.65
N GLY A 585 17.62 -22.87 27.04
CA GLY A 585 17.26 -22.92 25.63
C GLY A 585 16.58 -21.66 25.15
N VAL A 586 16.48 -21.52 23.83
CA VAL A 586 15.73 -20.46 23.17
C VAL A 586 14.89 -21.06 22.05
N TYR A 587 13.65 -20.59 21.93
CA TYR A 587 12.79 -20.92 20.80
C TYR A 587 12.24 -19.63 20.18
N HIS A 588 12.15 -19.59 18.85
CA HIS A 588 11.66 -18.44 18.11
C HIS A 588 10.25 -18.71 17.57
N PHE A 589 9.32 -17.85 17.99
CA PHE A 589 7.91 -17.84 17.64
C PHE A 589 7.66 -16.75 16.60
N THR A 590 7.18 -17.14 15.43
CA THR A 590 6.93 -16.24 14.30
C THR A 590 5.46 -15.87 14.22
N TYR A 591 5.17 -14.58 14.08
CA TYR A 591 3.82 -14.09 13.79
C TYR A 591 3.36 -14.55 12.40
N ASP A 592 2.13 -15.04 12.32
CA ASP A 592 1.44 -15.29 11.04
C ASP A 592 0.15 -14.47 10.94
N GLN A 593 -0.72 -14.59 11.94
CA GLN A 593 -1.96 -13.81 12.07
C GLN A 593 -2.24 -13.50 13.54
N ASP A 594 -3.14 -12.54 13.78
CA ASP A 594 -3.52 -12.13 15.13
C ASP A 594 -4.11 -13.30 15.92
N PHE A 595 -3.52 -13.58 17.09
CA PHE A 595 -3.90 -14.71 17.94
C PHE A 595 -3.91 -16.05 17.20
N ASP A 596 -2.91 -16.29 16.34
CA ASP A 596 -2.64 -17.62 15.81
C ASP A 596 -2.15 -18.63 16.88
N ASP A 597 -1.83 -19.83 16.42
CA ASP A 597 -1.31 -20.91 17.26
C ASP A 597 0.24 -20.89 17.36
N ASN A 598 0.87 -19.80 16.94
CA ASN A 598 2.32 -19.61 16.95
C ASN A 598 2.79 -18.61 18.03
N GLY A 599 1.89 -18.08 18.84
CA GLY A 599 2.21 -17.14 19.91
C GLY A 599 2.90 -17.78 21.12
N ILE A 600 3.64 -16.98 21.89
CA ILE A 600 4.33 -17.43 23.11
C ILE A 600 3.31 -17.84 24.18
N LEU A 601 2.24 -17.05 24.39
CA LEU A 601 1.23 -17.38 25.38
C LEU A 601 0.42 -18.61 24.97
N TRP A 602 0.12 -18.77 23.68
CA TRP A 602 -0.44 -20.02 23.14
C TRP A 602 0.43 -21.24 23.41
N TYR A 603 1.73 -21.13 23.16
CA TYR A 603 2.67 -22.20 23.41
C TYR A 603 2.69 -22.63 24.88
N LEU A 604 2.72 -21.66 25.81
CA LEU A 604 2.67 -21.93 27.24
C LEU A 604 1.34 -22.59 27.62
N ALA A 605 0.22 -22.02 27.18
CA ALA A 605 -1.15 -22.51 27.42
C ALA A 605 -1.37 -23.97 26.96
N THR A 606 -0.74 -24.39 25.86
CA THR A 606 -0.89 -25.74 25.28
C THR A 606 0.29 -26.67 25.60
N ARG A 607 1.30 -26.19 26.33
CA ARG A 607 2.54 -26.92 26.62
C ARG A 607 3.24 -27.45 25.36
N GLY A 608 3.29 -26.63 24.31
CA GLY A 608 3.81 -27.02 22.99
C GLY A 608 2.88 -27.96 22.22
N GLY A 609 1.56 -27.81 22.40
CA GLY A 609 0.54 -28.66 21.78
C GLY A 609 0.40 -30.05 22.38
N GLN A 610 0.86 -30.24 23.63
CA GLN A 610 0.74 -31.49 24.38
C GLN A 610 -0.55 -31.58 25.21
N LYS A 611 -1.20 -30.44 25.45
CA LYS A 611 -2.48 -30.34 26.13
C LYS A 611 -3.43 -29.47 25.30
N GLU A 612 -4.73 -29.62 25.54
CA GLU A 612 -5.71 -28.65 25.06
C GLU A 612 -5.41 -27.27 25.65
N TRP A 613 -5.85 -26.23 24.94
CA TRP A 613 -5.61 -24.87 25.38
C TRP A 613 -6.31 -24.59 26.70
N GLU A 614 -5.56 -24.10 27.67
CA GLU A 614 -6.06 -23.54 28.92
C GLU A 614 -5.46 -22.15 29.12
N ASN A 615 -6.24 -21.20 29.64
CA ASN A 615 -5.76 -19.84 29.87
C ASN A 615 -4.43 -19.86 30.66
N PRO A 616 -3.34 -19.25 30.16
CA PRO A 616 -2.01 -19.40 30.75
C PRO A 616 -1.88 -18.78 32.15
N ALA A 617 -2.79 -17.88 32.54
CA ALA A 617 -2.85 -17.40 33.92
C ALA A 617 -3.57 -18.37 34.86
N LEU A 618 -4.52 -19.16 34.36
CA LEU A 618 -5.24 -20.17 35.14
C LEU A 618 -4.42 -21.45 35.32
N SER A 619 -3.61 -21.81 34.32
CA SER A 619 -2.67 -22.93 34.39
C SER A 619 -1.32 -22.57 35.06
N ASP A 620 -1.24 -21.38 35.67
CA ASP A 620 -0.06 -20.87 36.39
C ASP A 620 1.22 -20.76 35.52
N GLU A 621 1.09 -20.62 34.20
CA GLU A 621 2.22 -20.39 33.29
C GLU A 621 2.71 -18.93 33.32
N VAL A 622 1.81 -17.98 33.56
CA VAL A 622 2.10 -16.55 33.74
C VAL A 622 1.34 -15.99 34.94
N ALA A 623 1.85 -14.90 35.52
CA ALA A 623 1.15 -14.13 36.54
C ALA A 623 0.67 -12.79 35.97
N LEU A 624 -0.46 -12.28 36.47
CA LEU A 624 -1.06 -11.04 35.99
C LEU A 624 -1.24 -10.03 37.11
N ALA A 625 -1.15 -8.74 36.77
CA ALA A 625 -1.61 -7.67 37.65
C ALA A 625 -2.12 -6.48 36.85
N ALA A 626 -2.89 -5.60 37.49
CA ALA A 626 -3.40 -4.38 36.89
C ALA A 626 -3.45 -3.26 37.93
N SER A 627 -3.57 -2.01 37.48
CA SER A 627 -3.70 -0.86 38.37
C SER A 627 -5.00 -0.91 39.18
N SER A 628 -6.13 -1.07 38.50
CA SER A 628 -7.44 -1.33 39.10
C SER A 628 -8.45 -1.76 38.03
N LEU A 629 -9.43 -2.58 38.38
CA LEU A 629 -10.56 -2.94 37.50
C LEU A 629 -11.86 -2.31 38.00
N VAL A 630 -12.77 -1.98 37.07
CA VAL A 630 -14.15 -1.60 37.44
C VAL A 630 -14.89 -2.81 38.00
N LYS A 631 -15.92 -2.57 38.83
CA LYS A 631 -16.65 -3.64 39.54
C LYS A 631 -17.32 -4.65 38.60
N ASP A 632 -17.77 -4.20 37.43
CA ASP A 632 -18.44 -4.99 36.40
C ASP A 632 -17.49 -5.44 35.28
N SER A 633 -16.17 -5.31 35.48
CA SER A 633 -15.18 -5.85 34.53
C SER A 633 -15.12 -7.36 34.62
N ASP A 634 -14.91 -8.00 33.48
CA ASP A 634 -14.46 -9.38 33.44
C ASP A 634 -13.10 -9.54 34.14
N PRO A 635 -12.78 -10.74 34.69
CA PRO A 635 -11.52 -11.03 35.35
C PRO A 635 -10.27 -10.76 34.51
N LEU A 636 -9.17 -10.40 35.18
CA LEU A 636 -7.90 -10.04 34.52
C LEU A 636 -7.30 -11.18 33.68
N HIS A 637 -7.59 -12.46 33.96
CA HIS A 637 -7.06 -13.59 33.19
C HIS A 637 -7.47 -13.52 31.71
N PHE A 638 -8.56 -12.84 31.36
CA PHE A 638 -8.93 -12.61 29.97
C PHE A 638 -7.94 -11.73 29.19
N LEU A 639 -7.02 -11.02 29.86
CA LEU A 639 -5.94 -10.31 29.18
C LEU A 639 -5.09 -11.26 28.35
N VAL A 640 -4.81 -12.47 28.85
CA VAL A 640 -4.03 -13.51 28.13
C VAL A 640 -4.94 -14.63 27.61
N GLY A 641 -6.25 -14.35 27.52
CA GLY A 641 -7.27 -15.27 27.01
C GLY A 641 -7.49 -15.15 25.50
N ARG A 642 -8.42 -15.96 24.99
CA ARG A 642 -8.85 -15.93 23.57
C ARG A 642 -10.25 -15.34 23.38
N ASP A 643 -11.00 -15.17 24.47
CA ASP A 643 -12.37 -14.66 24.43
C ASP A 643 -12.41 -13.14 24.31
N THR A 644 -13.38 -12.65 23.52
CA THR A 644 -13.64 -11.21 23.42
C THR A 644 -14.63 -10.81 24.51
N VAL A 645 -14.12 -10.29 25.63
CA VAL A 645 -14.90 -9.95 26.83
C VAL A 645 -14.78 -8.48 27.23
N ARG A 646 -15.49 -8.02 28.26
CA ARG A 646 -15.43 -6.65 28.78
C ARG A 646 -14.40 -6.55 29.91
N LEU A 647 -13.12 -6.59 29.54
CA LEU A 647 -12.00 -6.36 30.46
C LEU A 647 -11.58 -4.88 30.42
N VAL A 648 -11.78 -4.16 31.53
CA VAL A 648 -11.57 -2.71 31.58
C VAL A 648 -11.11 -2.19 32.95
N THR A 649 -10.14 -1.28 32.95
CA THR A 649 -9.67 -0.62 34.19
C THR A 649 -10.64 0.43 34.69
N LYS A 650 -10.46 0.91 35.94
CA LYS A 650 -11.11 2.18 36.34
C LYS A 650 -10.54 3.34 35.52
N ALA A 651 -11.31 4.42 35.43
CA ALA A 651 -10.84 5.67 34.84
C ALA A 651 -9.84 6.33 35.78
N GLU A 652 -8.56 6.16 35.50
CA GLU A 652 -7.47 6.75 36.27
C GLU A 652 -6.30 7.13 35.38
N ASP A 653 -5.51 8.10 35.82
CA ASP A 653 -4.28 8.43 35.13
C ASP A 653 -3.33 7.24 35.19
N ASN A 654 -2.67 6.97 34.06
CA ASN A 654 -1.64 5.94 33.97
C ASN A 654 -2.15 4.50 34.24
N ALA A 655 -3.43 4.21 33.95
CA ALA A 655 -3.99 2.87 34.05
C ALA A 655 -3.13 1.84 33.30
N TRP A 656 -2.95 0.64 33.87
CA TRP A 656 -2.09 -0.39 33.28
C TRP A 656 -2.58 -1.81 33.56
N MET A 657 -2.23 -2.72 32.66
CA MET A 657 -2.39 -4.17 32.80
C MET A 657 -1.06 -4.85 32.43
N GLN A 658 -0.67 -5.91 33.14
CA GLN A 658 0.63 -6.56 32.98
C GLN A 658 0.57 -8.09 32.96
N VAL A 659 1.58 -8.67 32.33
CA VAL A 659 1.90 -10.09 32.27
C VAL A 659 3.32 -10.32 32.77
N ASP A 660 3.49 -11.22 33.72
CA ASP A 660 4.77 -11.67 34.26
C ASP A 660 5.02 -13.12 33.82
N PHE A 661 6.08 -13.33 33.04
CA PHE A 661 6.51 -14.65 32.54
C PHE A 661 7.31 -15.47 33.57
N LYS A 662 7.37 -15.00 34.82
CA LYS A 662 7.97 -15.67 35.98
C LYS A 662 9.46 -15.96 35.80
N ASP A 663 9.82 -17.21 35.56
CA ASP A 663 11.19 -17.67 35.38
C ASP A 663 11.66 -17.59 33.91
N LYS A 664 10.82 -17.07 33.01
CA LYS A 664 11.07 -16.97 31.58
C LYS A 664 11.31 -15.52 31.17
N LEU A 665 12.15 -15.33 30.15
CA LEU A 665 12.34 -14.04 29.49
C LEU A 665 11.87 -14.12 28.05
N ILE A 666 11.24 -13.05 27.57
CA ILE A 666 10.87 -12.92 26.16
C ILE A 666 11.56 -11.73 25.52
N GLN A 667 11.90 -11.88 24.24
CA GLN A 667 12.31 -10.79 23.37
C GLN A 667 11.35 -10.76 22.17
N PRO A 668 10.24 -10.02 22.29
CA PRO A 668 9.23 -9.95 21.25
C PRO A 668 9.75 -9.26 20.00
N SER A 669 9.45 -9.82 18.83
CA SER A 669 9.50 -9.19 17.51
C SER A 669 8.16 -8.51 17.17
N TYR A 670 7.05 -9.04 17.71
CA TYR A 670 5.70 -8.47 17.58
C TYR A 670 4.90 -8.67 18.87
N TYR A 671 3.87 -7.85 19.05
CA TYR A 671 2.83 -8.10 20.03
C TYR A 671 1.46 -7.74 19.44
N THR A 672 0.44 -8.47 19.86
CA THR A 672 -0.94 -8.29 19.44
C THR A 672 -1.76 -7.81 20.63
N LEU A 673 -2.68 -6.87 20.42
CA LEU A 673 -3.73 -6.56 21.39
C LEU A 673 -5.10 -6.81 20.78
N ARG A 674 -6.10 -7.03 21.64
CA ARG A 674 -7.51 -7.11 21.29
C ARG A 674 -8.33 -6.08 22.05
N HIS A 675 -9.15 -5.32 21.34
CA HIS A 675 -10.16 -4.45 21.94
C HIS A 675 -11.28 -5.27 22.57
N TYR A 676 -11.85 -4.77 23.66
CA TYR A 676 -12.90 -5.45 24.42
C TYR A 676 -14.23 -5.58 23.65
N SER A 677 -15.24 -6.21 24.26
CA SER A 677 -16.50 -6.56 23.58
C SER A 677 -17.58 -5.46 23.54
N SER A 678 -17.43 -4.36 24.30
CA SER A 678 -18.58 -3.49 24.63
C SER A 678 -18.83 -2.35 23.67
N TRP A 679 -17.87 -1.45 23.47
CA TRP A 679 -18.07 -0.22 22.70
C TRP A 679 -16.95 0.04 21.70
N ASP A 680 -17.32 0.29 20.44
CA ASP A 680 -16.36 0.66 19.38
C ASP A 680 -15.66 2.00 19.68
N THR A 681 -16.26 2.82 20.55
CA THR A 681 -15.76 4.16 20.87
C THR A 681 -14.72 4.17 21.97
N GLU A 682 -14.46 3.10 22.72
CA GLU A 682 -13.49 3.11 23.84
C GLU A 682 -12.12 2.48 23.50
N CYS A 683 -11.79 2.39 22.22
CA CYS A 683 -10.53 1.82 21.75
C CYS A 683 -9.31 2.56 22.31
N LEU A 684 -8.29 1.78 22.67
CA LEU A 684 -7.01 2.31 23.12
C LEU A 684 -6.36 3.14 21.99
N ARG A 685 -5.86 4.33 22.33
CA ARG A 685 -5.26 5.29 21.39
C ARG A 685 -3.85 5.70 21.78
N ASN A 686 -3.68 6.00 23.07
CA ASN A 686 -2.46 6.54 23.62
C ASN A 686 -1.94 5.64 24.72
N TRP A 687 -0.91 4.84 24.43
CA TRP A 687 -0.31 3.91 25.40
C TRP A 687 1.17 3.68 25.13
N ILE A 688 1.83 3.09 26.12
CA ILE A 688 3.18 2.56 25.98
C ILE A 688 3.19 1.08 26.34
N LEU A 689 3.95 0.30 25.57
CA LEU A 689 4.38 -1.04 25.95
C LEU A 689 5.69 -0.90 26.71
N GLN A 690 5.73 -1.38 27.95
CA GLN A 690 6.93 -1.35 28.78
C GLN A 690 7.34 -2.76 29.19
N ALA A 691 8.63 -2.92 29.44
CA ALA A 691 9.21 -4.16 29.91
C ALA A 691 10.08 -3.93 31.16
N SER A 692 10.18 -4.94 32.01
CA SER A 692 10.96 -4.92 33.26
C SER A 692 11.43 -6.33 33.63
N ASN A 693 12.49 -6.40 34.43
CA ASN A 693 12.96 -7.66 35.03
C ASN A 693 12.69 -7.74 36.54
N ASP A 694 12.46 -6.61 37.21
CA ASP A 694 12.26 -6.53 38.66
C ASP A 694 10.90 -5.94 39.07
N GLY A 695 10.11 -5.45 38.10
CA GLY A 695 8.82 -4.80 38.32
C GLY A 695 8.95 -3.36 38.85
N VAL A 696 10.16 -2.87 39.09
CA VAL A 696 10.46 -1.54 39.64
C VAL A 696 11.01 -0.63 38.57
N HIS A 697 12.02 -1.09 37.82
CA HIS A 697 12.64 -0.36 36.74
C HIS A 697 12.02 -0.78 35.41
N TRP A 698 11.47 0.20 34.68
CA TRP A 698 10.71 -0.05 33.46
C TRP A 698 11.37 0.63 32.27
N VAL A 699 11.56 -0.15 31.20
CA VAL A 699 12.01 0.34 29.90
C VAL A 699 10.79 0.48 28.99
N THR A 700 10.64 1.65 28.37
CA THR A 700 9.62 1.85 27.33
C THR A 700 10.10 1.21 26.04
N VAL A 701 9.41 0.16 25.61
CA VAL A 701 9.77 -0.61 24.40
C VAL A 701 9.06 -0.05 23.17
N LYS A 702 7.82 0.42 23.33
CA LYS A 702 7.07 1.04 22.23
C LYS A 702 6.11 2.10 22.75
N LYS A 703 5.96 3.18 21.98
CA LYS A 703 5.02 4.27 22.26
C LYS A 703 3.99 4.37 21.13
N HIS A 704 2.74 4.59 21.52
CA HIS A 704 1.60 4.78 20.64
C HIS A 704 0.93 6.12 20.97
N GLU A 705 0.74 6.94 19.95
CA GLU A 705 0.06 8.23 20.03
C GLU A 705 -1.05 8.25 18.97
N ASP A 706 -2.29 8.43 19.41
CA ASP A 706 -3.50 8.38 18.60
C ASP A 706 -3.57 7.19 17.62
N ASP A 707 -3.14 6.01 18.08
CA ASP A 707 -3.01 4.81 17.24
C ASP A 707 -4.39 4.24 16.90
N GLN A 708 -4.67 4.12 15.60
CA GLN A 708 -5.93 3.63 15.04
C GLN A 708 -5.85 2.14 14.65
N GLY A 709 -4.94 1.35 15.22
CA GLY A 709 -4.89 -0.10 14.93
C GLY A 709 -6.13 -0.84 15.43
N LEU A 710 -6.71 -0.38 16.55
CA LEU A 710 -7.94 -0.92 17.14
C LEU A 710 -9.10 0.04 16.89
N ASN A 711 -10.12 -0.33 16.10
CA ASN A 711 -11.20 0.61 15.71
C ASN A 711 -12.63 0.10 15.88
N GLU A 712 -12.82 -1.18 16.21
CA GLU A 712 -14.14 -1.76 16.47
C GLU A 712 -14.06 -2.74 17.65
N LYS A 713 -15.19 -3.05 18.28
CA LYS A 713 -15.30 -4.07 19.34
C LYS A 713 -14.69 -5.39 18.87
N GLY A 714 -13.87 -5.98 19.72
CA GLY A 714 -13.18 -7.22 19.39
C GLY A 714 -12.09 -7.11 18.32
N ALA A 715 -11.85 -5.93 17.74
CA ALA A 715 -10.76 -5.75 16.79
C ALA A 715 -9.45 -6.16 17.45
N SER A 716 -8.62 -6.87 16.71
CA SER A 716 -7.23 -7.12 17.07
C SER A 716 -6.31 -6.35 16.13
N HIS A 717 -5.12 -6.06 16.63
CA HIS A 717 -4.06 -5.52 15.80
C HIS A 717 -2.72 -5.98 16.33
N THR A 718 -1.78 -6.22 15.41
CA THR A 718 -0.42 -6.60 15.74
C THR A 718 0.55 -5.50 15.36
N TRP A 719 1.39 -5.11 16.31
CA TRP A 719 2.44 -4.16 16.06
C TRP A 719 3.82 -4.79 16.20
N PRO A 720 4.78 -4.35 15.37
CA PRO A 720 6.17 -4.71 15.55
C PRO A 720 6.80 -4.08 16.81
N VAL A 721 7.72 -4.82 17.42
CA VAL A 721 8.45 -4.46 18.64
C VAL A 721 9.95 -4.35 18.37
N GLN A 722 10.54 -3.20 18.72
CA GLN A 722 11.97 -2.90 18.52
C GLN A 722 12.73 -3.00 19.85
N GLY A 723 12.89 -4.21 20.39
CA GLY A 723 13.60 -4.46 21.65
C GLY A 723 14.92 -5.21 21.46
N ARG A 724 16.04 -4.66 21.96
CA ARG A 724 17.36 -5.34 21.99
C ARG A 724 17.59 -6.19 23.25
N GLY A 725 16.62 -6.27 24.16
CA GLY A 725 16.75 -6.99 25.44
C GLY A 725 15.63 -8.02 25.66
N ALA A 726 15.94 -9.06 26.43
CA ALA A 726 14.97 -10.03 26.90
C ALA A 726 14.47 -9.64 28.29
N TYR A 727 13.15 -9.63 28.47
CA TYR A 727 12.50 -9.17 29.71
C TYR A 727 11.45 -10.16 30.21
N ARG A 728 11.28 -10.18 31.53
CA ARG A 728 10.34 -11.04 32.26
C ARG A 728 8.92 -10.47 32.31
N ILE A 729 8.78 -9.19 32.63
CA ILE A 729 7.51 -8.55 32.93
C ILE A 729 7.18 -7.54 31.84
N TRP A 730 5.97 -7.61 31.31
CA TRP A 730 5.49 -6.77 30.23
C TRP A 730 4.17 -6.13 30.62
N ARG A 731 4.03 -4.82 30.39
CA ARG A 731 2.78 -4.10 30.66
C ARG A 731 2.41 -3.16 29.54
N ILE A 732 1.10 -3.04 29.33
CA ILE A 732 0.51 -1.92 28.60
C ILE A 732 0.09 -0.87 29.62
N LYS A 733 0.47 0.38 29.36
CA LYS A 733 0.17 1.52 30.22
C LYS A 733 -0.43 2.64 29.39
N GLN A 734 -1.66 3.01 29.70
CA GLN A 734 -2.35 4.12 29.04
C GLN A 734 -1.65 5.44 29.42
N THR A 735 -1.33 6.26 28.43
CA THR A 735 -0.61 7.53 28.60
C THR A 735 -1.43 8.76 28.22
N GLY A 736 -2.57 8.54 27.57
CA GLY A 736 -3.52 9.58 27.19
C GLY A 736 -4.92 9.01 27.05
N LEU A 737 -5.81 9.79 26.46
CA LEU A 737 -7.22 9.40 26.34
C LEU A 737 -7.41 8.28 25.30
N ASN A 738 -8.47 7.48 25.47
CA ASN A 738 -8.96 6.53 24.48
C ASN A 738 -9.81 7.26 23.39
N SER A 739 -10.36 6.54 22.40
CA SER A 739 -11.16 7.16 21.32
C SER A 739 -12.42 7.88 21.78
N ASN A 740 -12.94 7.57 22.97
CA ASN A 740 -14.09 8.25 23.58
C ASN A 740 -13.66 9.42 24.50
N LYS A 741 -12.39 9.83 24.46
CA LYS A 741 -11.84 10.86 25.36
C LYS A 741 -11.89 10.50 26.85
N HIS A 742 -11.84 9.21 27.18
CA HIS A 742 -11.83 8.69 28.55
C HIS A 742 -10.49 8.03 28.92
N LYS A 743 -10.29 7.79 30.22
CA LYS A 743 -9.09 7.15 30.81
C LYS A 743 -9.31 5.67 31.17
N TYR A 744 -10.25 5.01 30.48
CA TYR A 744 -10.45 3.57 30.61
C TYR A 744 -9.46 2.85 29.70
N LEU A 745 -8.67 1.93 30.25
CA LEU A 745 -7.91 0.98 29.46
C LEU A 745 -8.79 -0.26 29.24
N ALA A 746 -9.35 -0.35 28.04
CA ALA A 746 -10.17 -1.47 27.57
C ALA A 746 -9.33 -2.39 26.67
N CYS A 747 -9.12 -3.64 27.10
CA CYS A 747 -8.29 -4.60 26.36
C CYS A 747 -8.60 -6.02 26.83
N SER A 748 -8.94 -6.94 25.93
CA SER A 748 -9.35 -8.33 26.22
C SER A 748 -8.51 -9.37 25.48
N GLY A 749 -7.21 -9.11 25.37
CA GLY A 749 -6.28 -10.02 24.73
C GLY A 749 -4.92 -9.37 24.51
N ILE A 750 -3.87 -10.11 24.81
CA ILE A 750 -2.48 -9.80 24.46
C ILE A 750 -1.80 -11.10 24.03
N GLU A 751 -0.97 -11.02 22.99
CA GLU A 751 -0.13 -12.11 22.52
C GLU A 751 1.26 -11.57 22.16
N PHE A 752 2.29 -12.39 22.31
CA PHE A 752 3.67 -12.02 22.00
C PHE A 752 4.29 -13.02 21.03
N TYR A 753 5.08 -12.50 20.09
CA TYR A 753 5.82 -13.27 19.10
C TYR A 753 7.28 -12.87 19.14
N GLY A 754 8.22 -13.80 19.04
CA GLY A 754 9.65 -13.54 19.12
C GLY A 754 10.38 -14.66 19.84
N GLN A 755 11.46 -14.34 20.53
CA GLN A 755 12.25 -15.35 21.24
C GLN A 755 11.73 -15.54 22.67
N LEU A 756 11.55 -16.80 23.08
CA LEU A 756 11.33 -17.21 24.47
C LEU A 756 12.60 -17.90 24.97
N TYR A 757 13.15 -17.39 26.08
CA TYR A 757 14.35 -17.90 26.72
C TYR A 757 13.99 -18.67 28.00
N LEU A 758 14.52 -19.88 28.11
CA LEU A 758 14.53 -20.69 29.32
C LEU A 758 15.85 -20.42 30.04
N THR A 759 15.87 -19.55 31.04
CA THR A 759 17.09 -19.20 31.76
C THR A 759 16.81 -19.10 33.26
N LYS A 760 17.62 -19.74 34.10
CA LYS A 760 17.60 -19.45 35.54
C LYS A 760 18.04 -18.00 35.75
N PHE A 761 17.15 -17.19 36.33
CA PHE A 761 17.29 -15.74 36.49
C PHE A 761 18.64 -15.31 37.11
N ASP A 762 19.20 -16.12 38.01
CA ASP A 762 20.49 -15.89 38.68
C ASP A 762 21.70 -15.80 37.73
N ALA A 763 21.69 -16.55 36.62
CA ALA A 763 22.77 -16.53 35.64
C ALA A 763 22.77 -15.24 34.81
N LEU A 764 21.58 -14.65 34.59
CA LEU A 764 21.41 -13.42 33.81
C LEU A 764 21.74 -12.18 34.62
N GLN A 765 21.46 -12.15 35.92
CA GLN A 765 21.86 -11.04 36.79
C GLN A 765 23.39 -10.90 36.86
N THR A 766 24.10 -12.03 36.80
CA THR A 766 25.57 -12.05 36.72
C THR A 766 26.11 -11.53 35.38
N VAL A 767 25.39 -11.76 34.27
CA VAL A 767 25.75 -11.27 32.94
C VAL A 767 25.37 -9.79 32.76
N LEU A 768 24.18 -9.38 33.19
CA LEU A 768 23.70 -7.99 33.12
C LEU A 768 24.53 -7.05 34.00
N ASN A 769 24.93 -7.49 35.20
CA ASN A 769 25.86 -6.74 36.05
C ASN A 769 27.27 -6.63 35.44
N LYS A 770 27.67 -7.55 34.55
CA LYS A 770 28.92 -7.45 33.79
C LYS A 770 28.80 -6.48 32.60
N THR A 771 27.68 -6.47 31.89
CA THR A 771 27.48 -5.57 30.75
C THR A 771 27.25 -4.10 31.14
N GLU A 772 26.64 -3.81 32.30
CA GLU A 772 26.55 -2.42 32.82
C GLU A 772 27.92 -1.85 33.22
N ALA A 773 28.88 -2.70 33.58
CA ALA A 773 30.25 -2.28 33.90
C ALA A 773 31.12 -2.00 32.66
N GLU A 774 30.73 -2.48 31.46
CA GLU A 774 31.58 -2.44 30.26
C GLU A 774 31.04 -1.57 29.10
N GLY A 775 29.84 -0.97 29.21
CA GLY A 775 29.18 -0.26 28.10
C GLY A 775 28.88 1.23 28.37
N ILE A 776 29.88 2.08 28.16
CA ILE A 776 29.81 3.55 28.24
C ILE A 776 28.71 4.11 27.32
N TRP A 777 27.81 4.92 27.90
CA TRP A 777 26.90 5.83 27.19
C TRP A 777 27.69 6.77 26.27
N LYS A 778 27.64 6.55 24.95
CA LYS A 778 27.84 7.55 23.88
C LYS A 778 27.57 6.95 22.48
N SER A 779 26.33 7.09 22.00
CA SER A 779 25.94 7.49 20.63
C SER A 779 24.42 7.53 20.53
#